data_AF-A0A945RAJ6-F1
#
_entry.id   AF-A0A945RAJ6-F1
#
_cell.length_a   1.000
_cell.length_b   1.000
_cell.length_c   1.000
_cell.angle_alpha   90.00
_cell.angle_beta   90.00
_cell.angle_gamma   90.00
#
_symmetry.space_group_name_H-M   'P 1'
#
loop_
_entity.id
_entity.type
_entity.pdbx_description
1 polymer ?
#
loop_
_entity_poly.entity_id
_entity_poly.type
_entity_poly.pdbx_seq_one_letter_code
_entity_poly.pdbx_strand_id
1 'polypeptide(L)'
;MAKKNPNVSSSAYLDKVTLIQPSLGSRLYEDEEGSILLGQPPEVLKGLLLHGVDNFDTLVLPDIKEKNGSLTNSLEFPLYFFLFVSKGLERGRRLNLVGERRDISHALRLLRITLFGPTREELESWKTEKPLQDEWLAASDELALKDQYGEIIPVEDFFNLIPFHDGIARVGQQTILHIDNDVFDISNGDCTTRIDLNEDTSVQPPYSVQPDYVPGGLVKMGIEVLGGASGFTPTEPCTGLALCYNGEYVLIDAIPFLDQHLFARGISKNQVTAVFLTHLHDDHSSLFPLMLMPHTVDLITTREIFHMAMEKLACGIGWTIDAVSEHFHLIEARPGEKINYFGLGIEVHVTVHSIPTIGATFSTLNKGIERDICVVGDNHSMSSVKEMTERGLIRADTTNNLMRLYSDRFSLLVADGGAGAIHGDPADAIKSASDRVVFVHVEELANEFNTTFSLATSGKRYTILEGDSAIYTSQINNYLTEWLGRPFPNRWMRSLLAEEEIRRYNTDDVILVQDTSTRGYVYLILTGYCDVVRHDGLQLHVDAELQAGDVLGEMAVITGAGTRNASVIAKTPVTLCVFSEETFKSFIVAEGFQERLIQQWSLRPSIKRQPQFESMTSTVLEKLSRIAEAKILHEGDSYELTDYTWCLVTGGDAEINGKTMYRYEDYGAKPFAPTEIGPITTKEGCTLLLFDARRMDRLRLQTPQLNYLLRKLRAQESPDNYPWKLGSVNISN
;
A
#
# COMPACT_ATOMS: atom_id res chain seq x y z
N MET A 1 -5.63 6.60 -33.14
CA MET A 1 -6.22 7.94 -32.88
C MET A 1 -7.18 7.85 -31.72
N ALA A 2 -6.79 8.40 -30.57
CA ALA A 2 -7.68 8.55 -29.43
C ALA A 2 -8.94 9.34 -29.80
N LYS A 3 -10.11 8.88 -29.33
CA LYS A 3 -11.38 9.57 -29.56
C LYS A 3 -11.54 10.69 -28.54
N LYS A 4 -11.89 11.90 -28.99
CA LYS A 4 -12.20 13.03 -28.10
C LYS A 4 -13.34 12.67 -27.16
N ASN A 5 -13.03 12.45 -25.87
CA ASN A 5 -14.03 12.22 -24.83
C ASN A 5 -14.40 13.57 -24.18
N PRO A 6 -15.63 14.08 -24.36
CA PRO A 6 -16.02 15.38 -23.82
C PRO A 6 -16.00 15.46 -22.28
N ASN A 7 -15.93 14.32 -21.59
CA ASN A 7 -15.93 14.25 -20.12
C ASN A 7 -14.52 14.15 -19.50
N VAL A 8 -13.45 14.05 -20.31
CA VAL A 8 -12.06 13.95 -19.81
C VAL A 8 -11.24 15.10 -20.41
N SER A 9 -10.93 16.10 -19.59
CA SER A 9 -10.46 17.43 -20.02
C SER A 9 -8.97 17.53 -20.37
N SER A 10 -8.21 16.42 -20.39
CA SER A 10 -6.74 16.42 -20.41
C SER A 10 -6.08 16.13 -21.77
N SER A 11 -6.79 16.24 -22.89
CA SER A 11 -6.21 16.02 -24.22
C SER A 11 -5.83 17.35 -24.89
N ALA A 12 -4.53 17.55 -25.12
CA ALA A 12 -4.01 18.64 -25.93
C ALA A 12 -3.82 18.15 -27.38
N TYR A 13 -4.52 18.79 -28.31
CA TYR A 13 -4.39 18.52 -29.75
C TYR A 13 -3.61 19.68 -30.37
N LEU A 14 -2.37 19.40 -30.79
CA LEU A 14 -1.55 20.28 -31.63
C LEU A 14 -1.64 19.73 -33.07
N ASP A 15 -1.55 20.60 -34.10
CA ASP A 15 -1.94 20.26 -35.49
C ASP A 15 -1.41 18.92 -36.06
N LYS A 16 -0.29 18.39 -35.54
CA LYS A 16 0.31 17.10 -35.94
C LYS A 16 0.52 16.08 -34.81
N VAL A 17 0.23 16.44 -33.56
CA VAL A 17 0.56 15.64 -32.38
C VAL A 17 -0.61 15.67 -31.40
N THR A 18 -0.95 14.52 -30.86
CA THR A 18 -1.89 14.40 -29.74
C THR A 18 -1.12 14.06 -28.48
N LEU A 19 -1.32 14.85 -27.42
CA LEU A 19 -0.80 14.57 -26.09
C LEU A 19 -1.98 14.34 -25.14
N ILE A 20 -1.97 13.19 -24.47
CA ILE A 20 -3.01 12.77 -23.54
C ILE A 20 -2.36 12.49 -22.19
N GLN A 21 -3.03 12.87 -21.12
CA GLN A 21 -2.70 12.44 -19.78
C GLN A 21 -3.72 11.40 -19.33
N PRO A 22 -3.45 10.09 -19.53
CA PRO A 22 -4.39 9.03 -19.15
C PRO A 22 -4.55 8.93 -17.63
N SER A 23 -3.51 9.26 -16.87
CA SER A 23 -3.52 9.37 -15.42
C SER A 23 -2.40 10.31 -14.97
N LEU A 24 -2.47 10.80 -13.74
CA LEU A 24 -1.35 11.52 -13.13
C LEU A 24 -0.11 10.63 -13.07
N GLY A 25 1.05 11.17 -13.46
CA GLY A 25 2.31 10.45 -13.59
C GLY A 25 2.49 9.74 -14.93
N SER A 26 1.58 9.96 -15.90
CA SER A 26 1.66 9.36 -17.23
C SER A 26 1.32 10.34 -18.34
N ARG A 27 1.93 10.15 -19.51
CA ARG A 27 1.62 10.88 -20.75
C ARG A 27 1.63 9.90 -21.92
N LEU A 28 0.62 9.99 -22.79
CA LEU A 28 0.58 9.31 -24.09
C LEU A 28 0.78 10.35 -25.18
N TYR A 29 1.89 10.21 -25.92
CA TYR A 29 2.19 10.96 -27.13
C TYR A 29 1.76 10.14 -28.35
N GLU A 30 1.04 10.75 -29.30
CA GLU A 30 0.64 10.12 -30.56
C GLU A 30 0.92 11.08 -31.73
N ASP A 31 1.63 10.59 -32.75
CA ASP A 31 1.79 11.26 -34.05
C ASP A 31 1.50 10.29 -35.21
N GLU A 32 1.89 10.63 -36.44
CA GLU A 32 1.65 9.80 -37.62
C GLU A 32 2.47 8.48 -37.66
N GLU A 33 3.54 8.38 -36.88
CA GLU A 33 4.44 7.22 -36.86
C GLU A 33 4.07 6.20 -35.78
N GLY A 34 3.35 6.62 -34.74
CA GLY A 34 2.88 5.73 -33.68
C GLY A 34 2.68 6.43 -32.35
N SER A 35 2.48 5.61 -31.32
CA SER A 35 2.15 6.08 -29.97
C SER A 35 3.14 5.61 -28.91
N ILE A 36 3.46 6.53 -27.98
CA ILE A 36 4.45 6.36 -26.92
C ILE A 36 3.79 6.69 -25.59
N LEU A 37 3.72 5.71 -24.68
CA LEU A 37 3.26 5.87 -23.31
C LEU A 37 4.46 6.01 -22.37
N LEU A 38 4.56 7.15 -21.68
CA LEU A 38 5.62 7.48 -20.74
C LEU A 38 5.04 7.47 -19.32
N GLY A 39 5.70 6.77 -18.40
CA GLY A 39 5.21 6.54 -17.04
C GLY A 39 4.00 5.59 -17.01
N GLN A 40 4.04 4.60 -16.11
CA GLN A 40 3.00 3.57 -15.97
C GLN A 40 2.57 3.46 -14.50
N PRO A 41 1.94 4.50 -13.92
CA PRO A 41 1.35 4.42 -12.58
C PRO A 41 0.28 3.32 -12.52
N PRO A 42 -0.17 2.92 -11.32
CA PRO A 42 -1.11 1.83 -11.17
C PRO A 42 -2.40 2.12 -11.94
N GLU A 43 -2.96 1.09 -12.57
CA GLU A 43 -4.20 1.16 -13.35
C GLU A 43 -4.20 2.20 -14.50
N VAL A 44 -3.03 2.61 -15.01
CA VAL A 44 -2.93 3.52 -16.18
C VAL A 44 -3.75 3.05 -17.38
N LEU A 45 -3.92 1.73 -17.55
CA LEU A 45 -4.78 1.15 -18.59
C LEU A 45 -6.23 1.67 -18.52
N LYS A 46 -6.79 1.79 -17.31
CA LYS A 46 -8.16 2.31 -17.13
C LYS A 46 -8.28 3.73 -17.66
N GLY A 47 -7.28 4.57 -17.39
CA GLY A 47 -7.13 5.90 -17.97
C GLY A 47 -7.10 5.88 -19.50
N LEU A 48 -6.28 5.01 -20.09
CA LEU A 48 -6.20 4.84 -21.56
C LEU A 48 -7.57 4.45 -22.16
N LEU A 49 -8.29 3.51 -21.53
CA LEU A 49 -9.61 3.07 -21.98
C LEU A 49 -10.66 4.20 -21.87
N LEU A 50 -10.63 5.01 -20.80
CA LEU A 50 -11.48 6.20 -20.65
C LEU A 50 -11.23 7.25 -21.74
N HIS A 51 -10.00 7.34 -22.23
CA HIS A 51 -9.62 8.18 -23.38
C HIS A 51 -9.87 7.52 -24.75
N GLY A 52 -10.45 6.32 -24.78
CA GLY A 52 -10.76 5.60 -26.01
C GLY A 52 -9.52 5.17 -26.80
N VAL A 53 -8.39 4.95 -26.11
CA VAL A 53 -7.17 4.41 -26.70
C VAL A 53 -7.36 2.91 -26.91
N ASP A 54 -7.20 2.46 -28.15
CA ASP A 54 -7.42 1.07 -28.56
C ASP A 54 -6.12 0.30 -28.86
N ASN A 55 -4.99 1.00 -28.93
CA ASN A 55 -3.66 0.42 -29.07
C ASN A 55 -2.57 1.42 -28.64
N PHE A 56 -1.38 0.89 -28.32
CA PHE A 56 -0.15 1.66 -28.30
C PHE A 56 1.06 0.83 -28.71
N ASP A 57 2.18 1.48 -29.05
CA ASP A 57 3.35 0.83 -29.67
C ASP A 57 4.62 0.85 -28.82
N THR A 58 4.75 1.83 -27.91
CA THR A 58 5.97 2.03 -27.12
C THR A 58 5.66 2.36 -25.67
N LEU A 59 6.40 1.73 -24.76
CA LEU A 59 6.45 2.04 -23.34
C LEU A 59 7.83 2.65 -23.01
N VAL A 60 7.82 3.81 -22.35
CA VAL A 60 9.02 4.44 -21.78
C VAL A 60 8.95 4.34 -20.26
N LEU A 61 9.93 3.68 -19.67
CA LEU A 61 10.04 3.48 -18.22
C LEU A 61 10.44 4.80 -17.53
N PRO A 62 9.81 5.15 -16.39
CA PRO A 62 10.21 6.33 -15.62
C PRO A 62 11.48 6.08 -14.80
N ASP A 63 12.21 7.16 -14.51
CA ASP A 63 13.38 7.17 -13.62
C ASP A 63 12.94 7.07 -12.16
N ILE A 64 11.95 7.87 -11.77
CA ILE A 64 11.38 7.89 -10.41
C ILE A 64 10.46 6.70 -10.26
N LYS A 65 10.79 5.77 -9.37
CA LYS A 65 10.08 4.48 -9.20
C LYS A 65 8.79 4.56 -8.40
N GLU A 66 8.60 5.61 -7.61
CA GLU A 66 7.39 5.76 -6.80
C GLU A 66 7.02 7.23 -6.58
N LYS A 67 5.72 7.48 -6.45
CA LYS A 67 5.15 8.78 -6.09
C LYS A 67 4.00 8.55 -5.10
N ASN A 68 4.05 9.21 -3.95
CA ASN A 68 3.00 9.20 -2.91
C ASN A 68 2.44 7.81 -2.59
N GLY A 69 3.32 6.83 -2.36
CA GLY A 69 2.90 5.49 -1.94
C GLY A 69 2.47 4.57 -3.08
N SER A 70 2.68 4.96 -4.33
CA SER A 70 2.41 4.12 -5.50
C SER A 70 3.66 3.97 -6.37
N LEU A 71 3.88 2.77 -6.91
CA LEU A 71 4.90 2.53 -7.93
C LEU A 71 4.47 3.17 -9.26
N THR A 72 5.43 3.61 -10.08
CA THR A 72 5.18 4.32 -11.36
C THR A 72 5.47 3.47 -12.60
N ASN A 73 5.77 2.18 -12.40
CA ASN A 73 6.19 1.22 -13.42
C ASN A 73 5.35 -0.07 -13.39
N SER A 74 4.04 0.05 -13.23
CA SER A 74 3.05 -1.03 -13.33
C SER A 74 2.78 -1.40 -14.78
N LEU A 75 3.48 -2.42 -15.29
CA LEU A 75 3.50 -2.78 -16.71
C LEU A 75 2.54 -3.92 -17.09
N GLU A 76 2.01 -4.67 -16.12
CA GLU A 76 1.24 -5.89 -16.39
C GLU A 76 0.02 -5.62 -17.27
N PHE A 77 -0.87 -4.72 -16.83
CA PHE A 77 -2.09 -4.42 -17.58
C PHE A 77 -1.84 -3.73 -18.93
N PRO A 78 -0.91 -2.77 -19.07
CA PRO A 78 -0.45 -2.32 -20.37
C PRO A 78 -0.01 -3.48 -21.29
N LEU A 79 0.78 -4.42 -20.79
CA LEU A 79 1.20 -5.59 -21.56
C LEU A 79 0.01 -6.50 -21.90
N TYR A 80 -0.87 -6.83 -20.94
CA TYR A 80 -2.03 -7.69 -21.17
C TYR A 80 -2.99 -7.08 -22.19
N PHE A 81 -3.18 -5.76 -22.16
CA PHE A 81 -3.91 -5.05 -23.20
C PHE A 81 -3.26 -5.21 -24.58
N PHE A 82 -1.94 -5.06 -24.67
CA PHE A 82 -1.20 -5.31 -25.92
C PHE A 82 -1.38 -6.75 -26.42
N LEU A 83 -1.19 -7.75 -25.54
CA LEU A 83 -1.22 -9.17 -25.86
C LEU A 83 -2.63 -9.65 -26.25
N PHE A 84 -3.61 -9.43 -25.37
CA PHE A 84 -4.90 -10.12 -25.41
C PHE A 84 -6.03 -9.27 -26.03
N VAL A 85 -5.99 -7.94 -25.85
CA VAL A 85 -7.04 -7.04 -26.35
C VAL A 85 -6.68 -6.50 -27.74
N SER A 86 -5.49 -5.91 -27.88
CA SER A 86 -5.01 -5.36 -29.16
C SER A 86 -4.49 -6.45 -30.12
N LYS A 87 -4.32 -7.69 -29.62
CA LYS A 87 -3.81 -8.85 -30.36
C LYS A 87 -2.48 -8.55 -31.05
N GLY A 88 -1.57 -7.87 -30.34
CA GLY A 88 -0.31 -7.37 -30.89
C GLY A 88 0.54 -8.47 -31.50
N LEU A 89 0.84 -9.51 -30.73
CA LEU A 89 1.64 -10.65 -31.18
C LEU A 89 0.98 -11.45 -32.29
N GLU A 90 -0.33 -11.73 -32.18
CA GLU A 90 -1.09 -12.43 -33.23
C GLU A 90 -1.03 -11.69 -34.58
N ARG A 91 -0.86 -10.36 -34.55
CA ARG A 91 -0.69 -9.49 -35.72
C ARG A 91 0.78 -9.31 -36.14
N GLY A 92 1.72 -10.03 -35.53
CA GLY A 92 3.14 -9.96 -35.81
C GLY A 92 3.84 -8.69 -35.28
N ARG A 93 3.21 -7.96 -34.34
CA ARG A 93 3.82 -6.79 -33.69
C ARG A 93 4.54 -7.20 -32.40
N ARG A 94 5.54 -6.42 -32.02
CA ARG A 94 6.18 -6.44 -30.69
C ARG A 94 6.07 -5.06 -30.06
N LEU A 95 5.96 -5.01 -28.73
CA LEU A 95 5.86 -3.75 -28.01
C LEU A 95 7.26 -3.16 -27.78
N ASN A 96 7.50 -1.89 -28.07
CA ASN A 96 8.80 -1.30 -27.79
C ASN A 96 8.92 -1.00 -26.30
N LEU A 97 10.01 -1.42 -25.66
CA LEU A 97 10.30 -1.13 -24.25
C LEU A 97 11.59 -0.30 -24.17
N VAL A 98 11.43 0.96 -23.79
CA VAL A 98 12.47 1.99 -23.76
C VAL A 98 12.80 2.35 -22.31
N GLY A 99 14.08 2.47 -21.99
CA GLY A 99 14.53 2.87 -20.66
C GLY A 99 16.01 2.58 -20.44
N GLU A 100 16.48 2.75 -19.21
CA GLU A 100 17.81 2.32 -18.82
C GLU A 100 17.96 0.79 -18.87
N ARG A 101 19.14 0.27 -19.24
CA ARG A 101 19.37 -1.19 -19.36
C ARG A 101 18.99 -1.95 -18.10
N ARG A 102 19.31 -1.36 -16.93
CA ARG A 102 18.98 -1.90 -15.62
C ARG A 102 17.46 -1.98 -15.43
N ASP A 103 16.76 -0.90 -15.73
CA ASP A 103 15.32 -0.79 -15.48
C ASP A 103 14.52 -1.68 -16.45
N ILE A 104 15.00 -1.84 -17.69
CA ILE A 104 14.47 -2.85 -18.62
C ILE A 104 14.64 -4.26 -18.03
N SER A 105 15.79 -4.58 -17.44
CA SER A 105 15.98 -5.90 -16.81
C SER A 105 15.06 -6.12 -15.62
N HIS A 106 14.80 -5.09 -14.80
CA HIS A 106 13.85 -5.15 -13.68
C HIS A 106 12.42 -5.37 -14.18
N ALA A 107 12.00 -4.63 -15.21
CA ALA A 107 10.69 -4.77 -15.85
C ALA A 107 10.46 -6.18 -16.40
N LEU A 108 11.42 -6.72 -17.17
CA LEU A 108 11.32 -8.06 -17.74
C LEU A 108 11.31 -9.13 -16.66
N ARG A 109 12.10 -8.97 -15.60
CA ARG A 109 12.11 -9.88 -14.46
C ARG A 109 10.77 -9.91 -13.73
N LEU A 110 10.23 -8.73 -13.43
CA LEU A 110 8.92 -8.59 -12.81
C LEU A 110 7.85 -9.28 -13.67
N LEU A 111 7.81 -8.96 -14.96
CA LEU A 111 6.83 -9.52 -15.89
C LEU A 111 6.97 -11.04 -16.06
N ARG A 112 8.19 -11.59 -16.02
CA ARG A 112 8.42 -13.04 -16.05
C ARG A 112 7.71 -13.71 -14.87
N ILE A 113 7.91 -13.18 -13.66
CA ILE A 113 7.34 -13.74 -12.43
C ILE A 113 5.81 -13.64 -12.45
N THR A 114 5.26 -12.54 -12.95
CA THR A 114 3.81 -12.33 -12.93
C THR A 114 3.09 -13.04 -14.07
N LEU A 115 3.76 -13.38 -15.17
CA LEU A 115 3.18 -14.14 -16.28
C LEU A 115 3.33 -15.66 -16.15
N PHE A 116 4.51 -16.12 -15.70
CA PHE A 116 4.88 -17.54 -15.70
C PHE A 116 5.12 -18.09 -14.30
N GLY A 117 5.08 -17.25 -13.27
CA GLY A 117 5.31 -17.68 -11.91
C GLY A 117 6.76 -18.14 -11.69
N PRO A 118 6.97 -19.07 -10.75
CA PRO A 118 8.30 -19.50 -10.36
C PRO A 118 8.82 -20.63 -11.25
N THR A 119 10.14 -20.65 -11.45
CA THR A 119 10.83 -21.73 -12.15
C THR A 119 10.92 -22.98 -11.30
N ARG A 120 11.24 -24.12 -11.93
CA ARG A 120 11.53 -25.36 -11.22
C ARG A 120 12.67 -25.20 -10.21
N GLU A 121 13.72 -24.46 -10.57
CA GLU A 121 14.88 -24.20 -9.71
C GLU A 121 14.50 -23.35 -8.50
N GLU A 122 13.68 -22.32 -8.69
CA GLU A 122 13.15 -21.48 -7.62
C GLU A 122 12.32 -22.30 -6.62
N LEU A 123 11.34 -23.08 -7.12
CA LEU A 123 10.51 -23.97 -6.29
C LEU A 123 11.34 -25.00 -5.51
N GLU A 124 12.38 -25.58 -6.12
CA GLU A 124 13.32 -26.48 -5.44
C GLU A 124 14.10 -25.75 -4.34
N SER A 125 14.57 -24.53 -4.61
CA SER A 125 15.30 -23.71 -3.64
C SER A 125 14.44 -23.34 -2.43
N TRP A 126 13.15 -23.10 -2.65
CA TRP A 126 12.17 -22.78 -1.60
C TRP A 126 11.66 -24.03 -0.87
N LYS A 127 12.02 -25.23 -1.36
CA LYS A 127 11.62 -26.54 -0.82
C LYS A 127 10.12 -26.77 -0.92
N THR A 128 9.51 -26.34 -2.03
CA THR A 128 8.12 -26.65 -2.36
C THR A 128 7.94 -28.15 -2.53
N GLU A 129 6.79 -28.67 -2.09
CA GLU A 129 6.50 -30.09 -2.20
C GLU A 129 6.39 -30.53 -3.66
N LYS A 130 7.04 -31.65 -4.00
CA LYS A 130 7.14 -32.12 -5.39
C LYS A 130 5.79 -32.20 -6.14
N PRO A 131 4.70 -32.73 -5.54
CA PRO A 131 3.41 -32.77 -6.22
C PRO A 131 2.83 -31.39 -6.52
N LEU A 132 3.06 -30.40 -5.65
CA LEU A 132 2.58 -29.03 -5.84
C LEU A 132 3.43 -28.29 -6.88
N GLN A 133 4.76 -28.50 -6.85
CA GLN A 133 5.66 -27.99 -7.89
C GLN A 133 5.23 -28.46 -9.28
N ASP A 134 5.00 -29.76 -9.45
CA ASP A 134 4.67 -30.31 -10.77
C ASP A 134 3.29 -29.83 -11.25
N GLU A 135 2.31 -29.67 -10.36
CA GLU A 135 1.00 -29.09 -10.69
C GLU A 135 1.08 -27.62 -11.09
N TRP A 136 1.78 -26.77 -10.32
CA TRP A 136 1.89 -25.34 -10.65
C TRP A 136 2.65 -25.09 -11.94
N LEU A 137 3.73 -25.84 -12.21
CA LEU A 137 4.45 -25.75 -13.47
C LEU A 137 3.57 -26.20 -14.64
N ALA A 138 2.82 -27.31 -14.48
CA ALA A 138 1.91 -27.78 -15.53
C ALA A 138 0.77 -26.80 -15.81
N ALA A 139 0.21 -26.16 -14.78
CA ALA A 139 -0.81 -25.12 -14.92
C ALA A 139 -0.26 -23.89 -15.66
N SER A 140 0.92 -23.42 -15.26
CA SER A 140 1.56 -22.28 -15.90
C SER A 140 1.90 -22.57 -17.37
N ASP A 141 2.50 -23.73 -17.66
CA ASP A 141 2.83 -24.15 -19.02
C ASP A 141 1.58 -24.24 -19.90
N GLU A 142 0.45 -24.74 -19.37
CA GLU A 142 -0.82 -24.84 -20.11
C GLU A 142 -1.38 -23.45 -20.46
N LEU A 143 -1.36 -22.53 -19.51
CA LEU A 143 -1.95 -21.19 -19.63
C LEU A 143 -1.01 -20.17 -20.30
N ALA A 144 0.27 -20.49 -20.44
CA ALA A 144 1.25 -19.64 -21.11
C ALA A 144 0.94 -19.46 -22.60
N LEU A 145 1.28 -18.27 -23.12
CA LEU A 145 1.24 -17.96 -24.55
C LEU A 145 2.27 -18.82 -25.29
N LYS A 146 1.79 -19.54 -26.32
CA LYS A 146 2.60 -20.42 -27.16
C LYS A 146 2.70 -19.91 -28.58
N ASP A 147 3.82 -20.19 -29.23
CA ASP A 147 4.02 -19.91 -30.65
C ASP A 147 3.29 -20.91 -31.55
N GLN A 148 3.48 -20.77 -32.87
CA GLN A 148 2.88 -21.68 -33.87
C GLN A 148 3.37 -23.14 -33.78
N TYR A 149 4.47 -23.39 -33.06
CA TYR A 149 5.03 -24.72 -32.83
C TYR A 149 4.60 -25.31 -31.49
N GLY A 150 3.89 -24.54 -30.66
CA GLY A 150 3.44 -24.95 -29.33
C GLY A 150 4.47 -24.70 -28.23
N GLU A 151 5.54 -23.95 -28.51
CA GLU A 151 6.56 -23.60 -27.52
C GLU A 151 6.19 -22.31 -26.79
N ILE A 152 6.49 -22.22 -25.50
CA ILE A 152 6.20 -21.03 -24.68
C ILE A 152 7.04 -19.86 -25.19
N ILE A 153 6.39 -18.72 -25.43
CA ILE A 153 7.07 -17.49 -25.86
C ILE A 153 7.74 -16.83 -24.64
N PRO A 154 9.07 -16.63 -24.64
CA PRO A 154 9.75 -15.92 -23.55
C PRO A 154 9.28 -14.47 -23.41
N VAL A 155 9.37 -13.91 -22.20
CA VAL A 155 8.88 -12.54 -21.93
C VAL A 155 9.57 -11.50 -22.81
N GLU A 156 10.85 -11.70 -23.12
CA GLU A 156 11.66 -10.82 -23.96
C GLU A 156 11.13 -10.75 -25.40
N ASP A 157 10.54 -11.85 -25.89
CA ASP A 157 10.01 -11.92 -27.26
C ASP A 157 8.69 -11.18 -27.45
N PHE A 158 8.07 -10.70 -26.35
CA PHE A 158 6.97 -9.75 -26.42
C PHE A 158 7.42 -8.34 -26.80
N PHE A 159 8.72 -8.06 -26.68
CA PHE A 159 9.26 -6.71 -26.79
C PHE A 159 10.32 -6.53 -27.88
N ASN A 160 10.43 -5.29 -28.35
CA ASN A 160 11.69 -4.76 -28.90
C ASN A 160 12.36 -3.97 -27.77
N LEU A 161 13.52 -4.45 -27.30
CA LEU A 161 14.24 -3.81 -26.19
C LEU A 161 15.13 -2.68 -26.71
N ILE A 162 14.88 -1.45 -26.28
CA ILE A 162 15.53 -0.25 -26.81
C ILE A 162 16.12 0.57 -25.64
N PRO A 163 17.31 0.19 -25.16
CA PRO A 163 17.96 0.94 -24.10
C PRO A 163 18.43 2.31 -24.59
N PHE A 164 18.49 3.30 -23.69
CA PHE A 164 19.14 4.57 -23.98
C PHE A 164 20.64 4.38 -24.27
N HIS A 165 21.14 5.08 -25.28
CA HIS A 165 22.57 5.22 -25.60
C HIS A 165 22.90 6.70 -25.64
N ASP A 166 23.73 7.15 -24.69
CA ASP A 166 24.04 8.57 -24.48
C ASP A 166 22.75 9.43 -24.37
N GLY A 167 21.75 8.93 -23.64
CA GLY A 167 20.43 9.56 -23.46
C GLY A 167 19.48 9.43 -24.65
N ILE A 168 19.83 8.70 -25.71
CA ILE A 168 19.03 8.64 -26.95
C ILE A 168 18.49 7.22 -27.19
N ALA A 169 17.20 7.12 -27.51
CA ALA A 169 16.53 5.93 -28.01
C ALA A 169 15.80 6.24 -29.32
N ARG A 170 15.80 5.30 -30.28
CA ARG A 170 15.16 5.47 -31.59
C ARG A 170 14.12 4.38 -31.81
N VAL A 171 12.89 4.80 -32.14
CA VAL A 171 11.75 3.92 -32.39
C VAL A 171 11.15 4.29 -33.74
N GLY A 172 11.41 3.49 -34.78
CA GLY A 172 11.03 3.85 -36.14
C GLY A 172 11.66 5.19 -36.56
N GLN A 173 10.84 6.17 -36.92
CA GLN A 173 11.27 7.54 -37.24
C GLN A 173 11.25 8.49 -36.03
N GLN A 174 10.66 8.07 -34.91
CA GLN A 174 10.63 8.84 -33.67
C GLN A 174 11.96 8.69 -32.92
N THR A 175 12.46 9.81 -32.37
CA THR A 175 13.63 9.83 -31.47
C THR A 175 13.20 10.32 -30.10
N ILE A 176 13.53 9.55 -29.07
CA ILE A 176 13.28 9.86 -27.65
C ILE A 176 14.62 10.24 -27.03
N LEU A 177 14.73 11.49 -26.58
CA LEU A 177 15.90 12.02 -25.89
C LEU A 177 15.57 12.19 -24.40
N HIS A 178 16.33 11.51 -23.54
CA HIS A 178 16.29 11.64 -22.08
C HIS A 178 17.09 12.87 -21.65
N ILE A 179 16.40 13.88 -21.14
CA ILE A 179 16.98 15.22 -20.87
C ILE A 179 17.40 15.35 -19.41
N ASP A 180 16.54 14.88 -18.51
CA ASP A 180 16.69 14.92 -17.05
C ASP A 180 15.80 13.81 -16.45
N ASN A 181 15.84 13.63 -15.14
CA ASN A 181 14.99 12.66 -14.43
C ASN A 181 13.52 12.87 -14.77
N ASP A 182 12.90 11.87 -15.38
CA ASP A 182 11.49 11.88 -15.81
C ASP A 182 11.14 12.99 -16.83
N VAL A 183 12.15 13.56 -17.52
CA VAL A 183 11.99 14.57 -18.57
C VAL A 183 12.52 14.06 -19.92
N PHE A 184 11.65 14.05 -20.92
CA PHE A 184 11.93 13.50 -22.25
C PHE A 184 11.54 14.47 -23.36
N ASP A 185 12.35 14.55 -24.41
CA ASP A 185 11.99 15.18 -25.68
C ASP A 185 11.69 14.11 -26.72
N ILE A 186 10.49 14.14 -27.31
CA ILE A 186 10.10 13.27 -28.42
C ILE A 186 10.17 14.08 -29.69
N SER A 187 10.91 13.59 -30.68
CA SER A 187 11.09 14.26 -31.97
C SER A 187 10.73 13.36 -33.14
N ASN A 188 10.07 13.95 -34.13
CA ASN A 188 9.76 13.34 -35.43
C ASN A 188 9.92 14.42 -36.51
N GLY A 189 10.96 14.29 -37.35
CA GLY A 189 11.36 15.35 -38.29
C GLY A 189 11.69 16.67 -37.57
N ASP A 190 11.02 17.75 -37.97
CA ASP A 190 11.21 19.10 -37.40
C ASP A 190 10.29 19.38 -36.17
N CYS A 191 9.46 18.41 -35.78
CA CYS A 191 8.58 18.55 -34.61
C CYS A 191 9.26 17.95 -33.37
N THR A 192 9.27 18.68 -32.26
CA THR A 192 9.77 18.20 -30.97
C THR A 192 8.78 18.60 -29.87
N THR A 193 8.42 17.64 -29.03
CA THR A 193 7.52 17.82 -27.88
C THR A 193 8.24 17.40 -26.62
N ARG A 194 8.33 18.31 -25.65
CA ARG A 194 8.83 18.00 -24.30
C ARG A 194 7.73 17.39 -23.45
N ILE A 195 8.07 16.35 -22.72
CA ILE A 195 7.23 15.65 -21.76
C ILE A 195 7.97 15.66 -20.42
N ASP A 196 7.35 16.24 -19.41
CA ASP A 196 7.86 16.30 -18.05
C ASP A 196 6.88 15.60 -17.11
N LEU A 197 7.24 14.42 -16.61
CA LEU A 197 6.38 13.70 -15.67
C LEU A 197 6.44 14.29 -14.25
N ASN A 198 7.36 15.21 -13.95
CA ASN A 198 7.48 15.87 -12.64
C ASN A 198 6.43 16.97 -12.41
N GLU A 199 5.69 17.37 -13.46
CA GLU A 199 4.49 18.19 -13.32
C GLU A 199 3.46 17.55 -12.37
N ASP A 200 3.43 16.21 -12.34
CA ASP A 200 2.62 15.43 -11.43
C ASP A 200 3.45 15.00 -10.21
N THR A 201 3.33 15.76 -9.12
CA THR A 201 4.00 15.46 -7.84
C THR A 201 3.31 14.35 -7.05
N SER A 202 2.10 13.96 -7.45
CA SER A 202 1.34 12.86 -6.85
C SER A 202 0.59 12.09 -7.92
N VAL A 203 0.28 10.83 -7.64
CA VAL A 203 -0.56 9.98 -8.49
C VAL A 203 -1.86 9.66 -7.76
N GLN A 204 -2.95 9.57 -8.51
CA GLN A 204 -4.29 9.26 -8.01
C GLN A 204 -4.97 8.25 -8.94
N PRO A 205 -5.98 7.51 -8.45
CA PRO A 205 -6.80 6.65 -9.30
C PRO A 205 -7.34 7.42 -10.52
N PRO A 206 -7.35 6.82 -11.72
CA PRO A 206 -7.92 7.44 -12.92
C PRO A 206 -9.46 7.52 -12.90
N TYR A 207 -10.09 7.00 -11.85
CA TYR A 207 -11.53 7.00 -11.61
C TYR A 207 -11.87 7.60 -10.24
N SER A 208 -13.15 7.92 -10.02
CA SER A 208 -13.59 8.51 -8.76
C SER A 208 -13.74 7.45 -7.67
N VAL A 209 -12.94 7.55 -6.60
CA VAL A 209 -13.16 6.75 -5.38
C VAL A 209 -14.25 7.43 -4.55
N GLN A 210 -15.42 6.81 -4.44
CA GLN A 210 -16.52 7.35 -3.63
C GLN A 210 -16.21 7.17 -2.14
N PRO A 211 -16.29 8.20 -1.28
CA PRO A 211 -16.10 8.07 0.16
C PRO A 211 -17.39 7.72 0.90
N ASP A 212 -17.24 7.11 2.07
CA ASP A 212 -18.32 6.99 3.06
C ASP A 212 -18.49 8.31 3.81
N TYR A 213 -19.74 8.68 4.11
CA TYR A 213 -20.04 9.91 4.85
C TYR A 213 -20.49 9.66 6.29
N VAL A 214 -21.00 8.47 6.59
CA VAL A 214 -21.59 8.10 7.88
C VAL A 214 -20.85 6.88 8.47
N PRO A 215 -20.56 6.84 9.78
CA PRO A 215 -19.82 5.73 10.36
C PRO A 215 -20.60 4.41 10.32
N GLY A 216 -20.01 3.37 9.73
CA GLY A 216 -20.59 2.01 9.70
C GLY A 216 -20.51 1.26 11.03
N GLY A 217 -19.57 1.65 11.91
CA GLY A 217 -19.27 0.95 13.16
C GLY A 217 -18.43 -0.32 12.94
N LEU A 218 -17.80 -0.80 14.01
CA LEU A 218 -16.98 -2.01 13.97
C LEU A 218 -17.80 -3.27 14.15
N VAL A 219 -17.37 -4.35 13.50
CA VAL A 219 -18.02 -5.66 13.50
C VAL A 219 -17.10 -6.73 14.11
N LYS A 220 -17.68 -7.85 14.57
CA LYS A 220 -16.89 -9.01 14.99
C LYS A 220 -16.35 -9.80 13.81
N MET A 221 -17.12 -9.88 12.73
CA MET A 221 -16.70 -10.53 11.49
C MET A 221 -17.50 -9.98 10.31
N GLY A 222 -16.81 -9.56 9.26
CA GLY A 222 -17.43 -9.13 8.01
C GLY A 222 -16.40 -8.67 6.98
N ILE A 223 -16.86 -8.41 5.76
CA ILE A 223 -16.02 -7.86 4.68
C ILE A 223 -16.46 -6.44 4.36
N GLU A 224 -15.50 -5.53 4.23
CA GLU A 224 -15.64 -4.27 3.51
C GLU A 224 -15.00 -4.40 2.13
N VAL A 225 -15.76 -4.09 1.08
CA VAL A 225 -15.27 -4.16 -0.30
C VAL A 225 -14.55 -2.86 -0.64
N LEU A 226 -13.25 -2.93 -0.93
CA LEU A 226 -12.46 -1.80 -1.41
C LEU A 226 -12.67 -1.62 -2.92
N GLY A 227 -12.69 -2.73 -3.64
CA GLY A 227 -13.09 -2.82 -5.04
C GLY A 227 -13.45 -4.25 -5.43
N GLY A 228 -14.02 -4.43 -6.62
CA GLY A 228 -14.56 -5.72 -7.04
C GLY A 228 -14.57 -5.96 -8.54
N ALA A 229 -13.99 -5.06 -9.33
CA ALA A 229 -13.95 -5.17 -10.79
C ALA A 229 -12.60 -5.70 -11.28
N SER A 230 -12.51 -5.98 -12.58
CA SER A 230 -11.24 -6.36 -13.22
C SER A 230 -10.36 -5.13 -13.47
N GLY A 231 -9.04 -5.32 -13.67
CA GLY A 231 -8.16 -4.28 -14.16
C GLY A 231 -8.50 -3.74 -15.56
N PHE A 232 -9.39 -4.41 -16.30
CA PHE A 232 -9.93 -3.92 -17.58
C PHE A 232 -11.18 -3.04 -17.44
N THR A 233 -11.83 -3.00 -16.28
CA THR A 233 -13.02 -2.15 -16.07
C THR A 233 -12.60 -0.70 -15.83
N PRO A 234 -12.89 0.26 -16.74
CA PRO A 234 -12.24 1.57 -16.70
C PRO A 234 -12.69 2.48 -15.54
N THR A 235 -13.89 2.28 -15.01
CA THR A 235 -14.53 3.21 -14.05
C THR A 235 -14.59 2.69 -12.62
N GLU A 236 -14.23 1.42 -12.39
CA GLU A 236 -14.36 0.76 -11.10
C GLU A 236 -13.00 0.26 -10.62
N PRO A 237 -12.73 0.27 -9.30
CA PRO A 237 -11.50 -0.27 -8.74
C PRO A 237 -11.37 -1.79 -8.92
N CYS A 238 -10.11 -2.23 -9.05
CA CYS A 238 -9.76 -3.65 -9.03
C CYS A 238 -10.28 -4.38 -7.78
N THR A 239 -10.28 -5.71 -7.79
CA THR A 239 -10.70 -6.49 -6.63
C THR A 239 -9.76 -6.25 -5.44
N GLY A 240 -10.35 -5.92 -4.30
CA GLY A 240 -9.64 -5.79 -3.03
C GLY A 240 -10.63 -5.79 -1.87
N LEU A 241 -10.36 -6.58 -0.83
CA LEU A 241 -11.29 -6.77 0.27
C LEU A 241 -10.59 -6.51 1.60
N ALA A 242 -11.32 -5.95 2.57
CA ALA A 242 -10.85 -5.79 3.93
C ALA A 242 -11.73 -6.63 4.85
N LEU A 243 -11.19 -7.75 5.35
CA LEU A 243 -11.85 -8.61 6.33
C LEU A 243 -11.71 -7.97 7.71
N CYS A 244 -12.82 -7.51 8.27
CA CYS A 244 -12.86 -7.05 9.65
C CYS A 244 -13.05 -8.26 10.59
N TYR A 245 -12.15 -8.42 11.55
CA TYR A 245 -12.27 -9.38 12.65
C TYR A 245 -12.04 -8.68 13.99
N ASN A 246 -13.06 -8.67 14.85
CA ASN A 246 -13.06 -7.98 16.14
C ASN A 246 -12.55 -6.51 16.09
N GLY A 247 -12.88 -5.79 15.02
CA GLY A 247 -12.53 -4.38 14.84
C GLY A 247 -11.16 -4.09 14.22
N GLU A 248 -10.34 -5.11 13.96
CA GLU A 248 -9.10 -5.03 13.20
C GLU A 248 -9.32 -5.55 11.77
N TYR A 249 -8.46 -5.16 10.84
CA TYR A 249 -8.59 -5.51 9.42
C TYR A 249 -7.42 -6.37 8.95
N VAL A 250 -7.78 -7.49 8.31
CA VAL A 250 -6.91 -8.26 7.44
C VAL A 250 -7.28 -7.90 6.01
N LEU A 251 -6.35 -7.32 5.25
CA LEU A 251 -6.57 -7.11 3.82
C LEU A 251 -6.50 -8.47 3.12
N ILE A 252 -7.42 -8.74 2.21
CA ILE A 252 -7.31 -9.84 1.26
C ILE A 252 -6.88 -9.18 -0.04
N ASP A 253 -5.60 -9.38 -0.37
CA ASP A 253 -4.85 -8.66 -1.38
C ASP A 253 -4.67 -7.15 -1.10
N ALA A 254 -3.65 -6.57 -1.74
CA ALA A 254 -3.35 -5.14 -1.70
C ALA A 254 -3.70 -4.52 -3.05
N ILE A 255 -4.86 -3.87 -3.11
CA ILE A 255 -5.36 -3.20 -4.30
C ILE A 255 -4.49 -1.97 -4.69
N PRO A 256 -4.36 -1.63 -5.99
CA PRO A 256 -3.90 -0.32 -6.42
C PRO A 256 -4.57 0.83 -5.67
N PHE A 257 -3.77 1.85 -5.32
CA PHE A 257 -4.23 3.01 -4.55
C PHE A 257 -4.88 2.65 -3.20
N LEU A 258 -4.31 1.65 -2.50
CA LEU A 258 -4.80 1.15 -1.22
C LEU A 258 -5.12 2.26 -0.21
N ASP A 259 -4.24 3.25 -0.07
CA ASP A 259 -4.39 4.34 0.89
C ASP A 259 -5.68 5.15 0.63
N GLN A 260 -5.97 5.47 -0.63
CA GLN A 260 -7.17 6.19 -1.04
C GLN A 260 -8.42 5.37 -0.76
N HIS A 261 -8.38 4.05 -0.99
CA HIS A 261 -9.52 3.17 -0.72
C HIS A 261 -9.78 2.97 0.78
N LEU A 262 -8.74 2.79 1.59
CA LEU A 262 -8.87 2.72 3.05
C LEU A 262 -9.41 4.03 3.61
N PHE A 263 -8.86 5.17 3.16
CA PHE A 263 -9.32 6.49 3.55
C PHE A 263 -10.80 6.71 3.20
N ALA A 264 -11.21 6.34 1.98
CA ALA A 264 -12.60 6.44 1.54
C ALA A 264 -13.57 5.62 2.42
N ARG A 265 -13.11 4.52 3.02
CA ARG A 265 -13.89 3.70 3.97
C ARG A 265 -13.79 4.17 5.43
N GLY A 266 -12.95 5.16 5.73
CA GLY A 266 -12.64 5.57 7.11
C GLY A 266 -11.84 4.53 7.89
N ILE A 267 -11.11 3.65 7.20
CA ILE A 267 -10.25 2.64 7.80
C ILE A 267 -8.85 3.25 8.00
N SER A 268 -8.42 3.35 9.26
CA SER A 268 -7.09 3.84 9.59
C SER A 268 -6.03 2.79 9.26
N LYS A 269 -4.83 3.22 8.83
CA LYS A 269 -3.66 2.34 8.69
C LYS A 269 -3.33 1.62 9.99
N ASN A 270 -3.58 2.25 11.15
CA ASN A 270 -3.38 1.64 12.47
C ASN A 270 -4.34 0.47 12.75
N GLN A 271 -5.37 0.27 11.94
CA GLN A 271 -6.32 -0.84 12.08
C GLN A 271 -5.97 -2.04 11.18
N VAL A 272 -4.99 -1.90 10.28
CA VAL A 272 -4.61 -2.97 9.33
C VAL A 272 -3.51 -3.82 9.92
N THR A 273 -3.83 -5.02 10.38
CA THR A 273 -2.87 -5.88 11.11
C THR A 273 -2.18 -6.90 10.23
N ALA A 274 -2.84 -7.35 9.16
CA ALA A 274 -2.28 -8.32 8.23
C ALA A 274 -2.78 -8.13 6.80
N VAL A 275 -2.07 -8.74 5.85
CA VAL A 275 -2.50 -8.98 4.48
C VAL A 275 -2.47 -10.49 4.22
N PHE A 276 -3.60 -11.07 3.84
CA PHE A 276 -3.66 -12.37 3.19
C PHE A 276 -3.46 -12.16 1.68
N LEU A 277 -2.28 -12.54 1.18
CA LEU A 277 -1.91 -12.34 -0.22
C LEU A 277 -2.17 -13.61 -1.02
N THR A 278 -3.11 -13.52 -1.97
CA THR A 278 -3.58 -14.64 -2.78
C THR A 278 -2.61 -14.99 -3.89
N HIS A 279 -2.10 -13.99 -4.60
CA HIS A 279 -1.15 -14.09 -5.72
C HIS A 279 -0.59 -12.70 -6.11
N LEU A 280 0.04 -12.58 -7.29
CA LEU A 280 0.94 -11.46 -7.63
C LEU A 280 0.61 -10.64 -8.88
N HIS A 281 -0.62 -10.69 -9.41
CA HIS A 281 -0.99 -9.73 -10.46
C HIS A 281 -1.12 -8.31 -9.89
N ASP A 282 -0.88 -7.30 -10.72
CA ASP A 282 -0.84 -5.87 -10.32
C ASP A 282 -2.14 -5.39 -9.65
N ASP A 283 -3.28 -5.97 -10.00
CA ASP A 283 -4.59 -5.70 -9.41
C ASP A 283 -4.76 -6.26 -7.99
N HIS A 284 -3.89 -7.16 -7.56
CA HIS A 284 -3.90 -7.80 -6.23
C HIS A 284 -2.66 -7.50 -5.36
N SER A 285 -1.55 -7.07 -5.96
CA SER A 285 -0.24 -7.07 -5.29
C SER A 285 0.47 -5.71 -5.29
N SER A 286 -0.30 -4.63 -5.13
CA SER A 286 0.23 -3.29 -4.89
C SER A 286 0.74 -3.16 -3.44
N LEU A 287 1.86 -3.84 -3.13
CA LEU A 287 2.40 -3.98 -1.77
C LEU A 287 3.23 -2.80 -1.26
N PHE A 288 3.65 -1.87 -2.12
CA PHE A 288 4.49 -0.74 -1.72
C PHE A 288 3.90 0.13 -0.58
N PRO A 289 2.59 0.45 -0.53
CA PRO A 289 1.96 1.12 0.61
C PRO A 289 2.24 0.46 1.97
N LEU A 290 2.46 -0.86 2.00
CA LEU A 290 2.76 -1.60 3.23
C LEU A 290 4.15 -1.25 3.79
N MET A 291 5.11 -0.89 2.93
CA MET A 291 6.41 -0.35 3.36
C MET A 291 6.29 1.04 4.00
N LEU A 292 5.15 1.71 3.83
CA LEU A 292 4.83 3.01 4.41
C LEU A 292 3.90 2.93 5.62
N MET A 293 3.66 1.73 6.15
CA MET A 293 2.81 1.54 7.32
C MET A 293 3.50 2.03 8.61
N PRO A 294 2.73 2.59 9.57
CA PRO A 294 3.26 3.07 10.84
C PRO A 294 3.66 1.94 11.80
N HIS A 295 3.30 0.70 11.50
CA HIS A 295 3.70 -0.51 12.19
C HIS A 295 3.86 -1.65 11.19
N THR A 296 4.53 -2.73 11.59
CA THR A 296 4.62 -3.94 10.78
C THR A 296 3.24 -4.54 10.56
N VAL A 297 2.99 -4.95 9.31
CA VAL A 297 1.78 -5.68 8.89
C VAL A 297 2.23 -7.10 8.55
N ASP A 298 1.56 -8.10 9.14
CA ASP A 298 1.86 -9.50 8.85
C ASP A 298 1.46 -9.86 7.42
N LEU A 299 2.32 -10.54 6.68
CA LEU A 299 2.03 -11.05 5.34
C LEU A 299 1.73 -12.55 5.45
N ILE A 300 0.45 -12.90 5.40
CA ILE A 300 -0.07 -14.27 5.49
C ILE A 300 -0.18 -14.83 4.08
N THR A 301 0.73 -15.73 3.70
CA THR A 301 0.72 -16.36 2.37
C THR A 301 1.65 -17.57 2.35
N THR A 302 1.74 -18.30 1.23
CA THR A 302 2.72 -19.38 1.10
C THR A 302 4.14 -18.84 0.96
N ARG A 303 5.12 -19.69 1.25
CA ARG A 303 6.54 -19.32 1.09
C ARG A 303 6.87 -18.87 -0.34
N GLU A 304 6.29 -19.53 -1.33
CA GLU A 304 6.53 -19.28 -2.75
C GLU A 304 5.99 -17.91 -3.17
N ILE A 305 4.74 -17.61 -2.80
CA ILE A 305 4.13 -16.30 -3.07
C ILE A 305 4.90 -15.20 -2.33
N PHE A 306 5.36 -15.44 -1.10
CA PHE A 306 6.18 -14.48 -0.36
C PHE A 306 7.49 -14.16 -1.08
N HIS A 307 8.25 -15.16 -1.51
CA HIS A 307 9.53 -14.91 -2.20
C HIS A 307 9.33 -14.17 -3.52
N MET A 308 8.35 -14.58 -4.31
CA MET A 308 7.99 -13.88 -5.54
C MET A 308 7.52 -12.44 -5.27
N ALA A 309 6.77 -12.19 -4.18
CA ALA A 309 6.33 -10.84 -3.79
C ALA A 309 7.51 -9.92 -3.45
N MET A 310 8.48 -10.42 -2.67
CA MET A 310 9.67 -9.66 -2.31
C MET A 310 10.50 -9.31 -3.54
N GLU A 311 10.59 -10.23 -4.50
CA GLU A 311 11.30 -10.00 -5.75
C GLU A 311 10.57 -9.03 -6.69
N LYS A 312 9.24 -9.16 -6.83
CA LYS A 312 8.40 -8.22 -7.58
C LYS A 312 8.58 -6.80 -7.03
N LEU A 313 8.49 -6.63 -5.71
CA LEU A 313 8.64 -5.31 -5.08
C LEU A 313 10.08 -4.78 -5.20
N ALA A 314 11.10 -5.64 -5.08
CA ALA A 314 12.51 -5.30 -5.29
C ALA A 314 12.75 -4.77 -6.71
N CYS A 315 12.22 -5.44 -7.74
CA CYS A 315 12.30 -5.00 -9.13
C CYS A 315 11.50 -3.70 -9.36
N GLY A 316 10.31 -3.59 -8.76
CA GLY A 316 9.46 -2.40 -8.87
C GLY A 316 10.14 -1.14 -8.33
N ILE A 317 10.76 -1.22 -7.14
CA ILE A 317 11.38 -0.06 -6.49
C ILE A 317 12.88 0.09 -6.78
N GLY A 318 13.52 -0.91 -7.38
CA GLY A 318 14.96 -0.93 -7.66
C GLY A 318 15.83 -1.11 -6.41
N TRP A 319 15.34 -1.83 -5.39
CA TRP A 319 16.08 -2.12 -4.16
C TRP A 319 16.41 -3.61 -4.03
N THR A 320 17.44 -3.96 -3.26
CA THR A 320 17.79 -5.37 -3.00
C THR A 320 16.66 -6.09 -2.25
N ILE A 321 16.50 -7.38 -2.51
CA ILE A 321 15.49 -8.23 -1.87
C ILE A 321 15.62 -8.18 -0.34
N ASP A 322 16.84 -8.20 0.21
CA ASP A 322 17.07 -8.12 1.66
C ASP A 322 16.53 -6.82 2.26
N ALA A 323 16.75 -5.69 1.57
CA ALA A 323 16.28 -4.39 2.06
C ALA A 323 14.75 -4.28 2.02
N VAL A 324 14.11 -4.83 1.00
CA VAL A 324 12.65 -4.91 0.92
C VAL A 324 12.11 -5.83 2.03
N SER A 325 12.71 -7.00 2.19
CA SER A 325 12.26 -8.04 3.13
C SER A 325 12.26 -7.57 4.60
N GLU A 326 13.11 -6.62 4.99
CA GLU A 326 13.09 -6.02 6.33
C GLU A 326 11.77 -5.33 6.70
N HIS A 327 10.89 -5.04 5.74
CA HIS A 327 9.61 -4.36 5.97
C HIS A 327 8.45 -5.34 6.23
N PHE A 328 8.67 -6.64 6.01
CA PHE A 328 7.62 -7.64 6.00
C PHE A 328 7.91 -8.77 6.97
N HIS A 329 6.84 -9.33 7.54
CA HIS A 329 6.91 -10.51 8.39
C HIS A 329 6.00 -11.60 7.81
N LEU A 330 6.60 -12.72 7.39
CA LEU A 330 5.87 -13.84 6.83
C LEU A 330 5.19 -14.67 7.93
N ILE A 331 3.88 -14.79 7.85
CA ILE A 331 3.12 -15.86 8.51
C ILE A 331 2.86 -16.94 7.46
N GLU A 332 3.74 -17.94 7.42
CA GLU A 332 3.73 -18.95 6.37
C GLU A 332 2.44 -19.79 6.44
N ALA A 333 1.66 -19.75 5.36
CA ALA A 333 0.47 -20.55 5.19
C ALA A 333 0.73 -21.75 4.28
N ARG A 334 0.17 -22.90 4.69
CA ARG A 334 0.31 -24.18 4.00
C ARG A 334 -1.08 -24.64 3.56
N PRO A 335 -1.30 -24.85 2.25
CA PRO A 335 -2.58 -25.35 1.78
C PRO A 335 -2.98 -26.66 2.48
N GLY A 336 -4.24 -26.75 2.91
CA GLY A 336 -4.77 -27.87 3.68
C GLY A 336 -4.53 -27.79 5.20
N GLU A 337 -3.75 -26.81 5.68
CA GLU A 337 -3.58 -26.52 7.10
C GLU A 337 -4.43 -25.34 7.54
N LYS A 338 -4.84 -25.35 8.81
CA LYS A 338 -5.57 -24.26 9.46
C LYS A 338 -4.66 -23.48 10.39
N ILE A 339 -4.45 -22.20 10.10
CA ILE A 339 -3.77 -21.25 10.98
C ILE A 339 -4.78 -20.71 11.99
N ASN A 340 -4.35 -20.53 13.24
CA ASN A 340 -5.09 -19.73 14.22
C ASN A 340 -4.40 -18.36 14.37
N TYR A 341 -4.96 -17.35 13.71
CA TYR A 341 -4.51 -15.96 13.79
C TYR A 341 -5.35 -15.23 14.85
N PHE A 342 -4.92 -15.31 16.11
CA PHE A 342 -5.57 -14.65 17.26
C PHE A 342 -7.08 -14.93 17.41
N GLY A 343 -7.50 -16.17 17.12
CA GLY A 343 -8.90 -16.61 17.18
C GLY A 343 -9.58 -16.69 15.81
N LEU A 344 -9.02 -16.05 14.78
CA LEU A 344 -9.43 -16.22 13.40
C LEU A 344 -8.79 -17.49 12.84
N GLY A 345 -9.60 -18.49 12.55
CA GLY A 345 -9.17 -19.66 11.80
C GLY A 345 -9.00 -19.32 10.32
N ILE A 346 -7.85 -19.63 9.73
CA ILE A 346 -7.57 -19.43 8.30
C ILE A 346 -7.19 -20.77 7.71
N GLU A 347 -8.08 -21.37 6.92
CA GLU A 347 -7.84 -22.62 6.20
C GLU A 347 -7.54 -22.29 4.74
N VAL A 348 -6.31 -22.55 4.30
CA VAL A 348 -5.83 -22.18 2.96
C VAL A 348 -6.06 -23.29 1.96
N HIS A 349 -6.46 -22.93 0.74
CA HIS A 349 -6.59 -23.84 -0.40
C HIS A 349 -5.88 -23.29 -1.64
N VAL A 350 -5.54 -24.17 -2.56
CA VAL A 350 -4.95 -23.83 -3.87
C VAL A 350 -6.06 -23.65 -4.90
N THR A 351 -5.89 -22.70 -5.81
CA THR A 351 -6.72 -22.53 -7.01
C THR A 351 -5.91 -22.83 -8.28
N VAL A 352 -6.59 -22.91 -9.43
CA VAL A 352 -5.94 -23.09 -10.73
C VAL A 352 -5.86 -21.75 -11.45
N HIS A 353 -4.64 -21.23 -11.59
CA HIS A 353 -4.34 -19.95 -12.23
C HIS A 353 -2.97 -19.99 -12.92
N SER A 354 -2.62 -18.93 -13.66
CA SER A 354 -1.37 -18.81 -14.43
C SER A 354 -0.09 -18.83 -13.57
N ILE A 355 -0.22 -18.43 -12.31
CA ILE A 355 0.84 -18.42 -11.29
C ILE A 355 0.31 -19.04 -9.98
N PRO A 356 1.19 -19.45 -9.04
CA PRO A 356 0.77 -19.97 -7.74
C PRO A 356 -0.25 -19.04 -7.07
N THR A 357 -1.44 -19.56 -6.83
CA THR A 357 -2.57 -18.80 -6.30
C THR A 357 -3.26 -19.60 -5.20
N ILE A 358 -3.61 -18.89 -4.13
CA ILE A 358 -4.32 -19.45 -2.98
C ILE A 358 -5.57 -18.64 -2.66
N GLY A 359 -6.56 -19.30 -2.08
CA GLY A 359 -7.64 -18.65 -1.35
C GLY A 359 -7.69 -19.16 0.09
N ALA A 360 -8.67 -18.68 0.85
CA ALA A 360 -8.85 -19.14 2.22
C ALA A 360 -10.30 -19.11 2.68
N THR A 361 -10.61 -20.02 3.60
CA THR A 361 -11.79 -19.93 4.45
C THR A 361 -11.39 -19.36 5.80
N PHE A 362 -11.96 -18.20 6.11
CA PHE A 362 -11.81 -17.50 7.39
C PHE A 362 -12.95 -17.92 8.30
N SER A 363 -12.68 -18.47 9.49
CA SER A 363 -13.74 -18.93 10.39
C SER A 363 -13.52 -18.55 11.85
N THR A 364 -14.63 -18.39 12.59
CA THR A 364 -14.61 -18.11 14.02
C THR A 364 -15.80 -18.78 14.70
N LEU A 365 -15.61 -19.19 15.96
CA LEU A 365 -16.69 -19.72 16.79
C LEU A 365 -17.33 -18.59 17.59
N ASN A 366 -18.62 -18.33 17.40
CA ASN A 366 -19.38 -17.36 18.18
C ASN A 366 -20.54 -18.05 18.90
N LYS A 367 -20.48 -18.08 20.24
CA LYS A 367 -21.50 -18.73 21.11
C LYS A 367 -21.82 -20.17 20.70
N GLY A 368 -20.81 -20.92 20.26
CA GLY A 368 -20.93 -22.32 19.83
C GLY A 368 -21.38 -22.52 18.38
N ILE A 369 -21.62 -21.44 17.62
CA ILE A 369 -21.96 -21.49 16.19
C ILE A 369 -20.73 -21.02 15.40
N GLU A 370 -20.24 -21.85 14.48
CA GLU A 370 -19.19 -21.45 13.55
C GLU A 370 -19.76 -20.50 12.49
N ARG A 371 -19.00 -19.45 12.21
CA ARG A 371 -19.24 -18.51 11.12
C ARG A 371 -18.00 -18.43 10.27
N ASP A 372 -18.21 -18.39 8.98
CA ASP A 372 -17.19 -18.60 7.98
C ASP A 372 -17.41 -17.74 6.73
N ILE A 373 -16.30 -17.24 6.20
CA ILE A 373 -16.23 -16.52 4.95
C ILE A 373 -15.22 -17.24 4.08
N CYS A 374 -15.66 -17.83 2.98
CA CYS A 374 -14.78 -18.43 1.99
C CYS A 374 -14.48 -17.40 0.91
N VAL A 375 -13.20 -17.09 0.71
CA VAL A 375 -12.72 -16.34 -0.45
C VAL A 375 -11.95 -17.33 -1.32
N VAL A 376 -12.50 -17.61 -2.50
CA VAL A 376 -11.94 -18.62 -3.40
C VAL A 376 -10.56 -18.19 -3.90
N GLY A 377 -10.36 -16.90 -4.17
CA GLY A 377 -9.22 -16.39 -4.93
C GLY A 377 -9.44 -16.54 -6.44
N ASP A 378 -8.54 -15.96 -7.24
CA ASP A 378 -8.57 -16.09 -8.69
C ASP A 378 -8.50 -17.56 -9.09
N ASN A 379 -9.40 -17.97 -9.99
CA ASN A 379 -9.54 -19.37 -10.32
C ASN A 379 -10.17 -19.55 -11.69
N HIS A 380 -9.64 -20.48 -12.48
CA HIS A 380 -10.22 -20.86 -13.76
C HIS A 380 -11.58 -21.58 -13.58
N SER A 381 -12.51 -21.38 -14.52
CA SER A 381 -13.80 -22.11 -14.59
C SER A 381 -13.71 -23.61 -14.24
N MET A 382 -14.70 -24.14 -13.51
CA MET A 382 -14.69 -25.55 -13.10
C MET A 382 -14.69 -26.53 -14.28
N SER A 383 -15.19 -26.14 -15.45
CA SER A 383 -15.12 -26.93 -16.68
C SER A 383 -13.67 -27.14 -17.13
N SER A 384 -12.90 -26.05 -17.22
CA SER A 384 -11.49 -26.08 -17.63
C SER A 384 -10.62 -26.81 -16.61
N VAL A 385 -10.87 -26.60 -15.31
CA VAL A 385 -10.17 -27.32 -14.24
C VAL A 385 -10.37 -28.84 -14.35
N LYS A 386 -11.60 -29.29 -14.65
CA LYS A 386 -11.88 -30.73 -14.87
C LYS A 386 -11.17 -31.27 -16.10
N GLU A 387 -11.17 -30.55 -17.21
CA GLU A 387 -10.46 -30.95 -18.42
C GLU A 387 -8.94 -31.08 -18.17
N MET A 388 -8.33 -30.10 -17.51
CA MET A 388 -6.92 -30.15 -17.15
C MET A 388 -6.60 -31.33 -16.20
N THR A 389 -7.55 -31.68 -15.32
CA THR A 389 -7.44 -32.87 -14.44
C THR A 389 -7.48 -34.17 -15.23
N GLU A 390 -8.40 -34.30 -16.19
CA GLU A 390 -8.51 -35.48 -17.07
C GLU A 390 -7.24 -35.70 -17.89
N ARG A 391 -6.55 -34.61 -18.25
CA ARG A 391 -5.25 -34.62 -18.93
C ARG A 391 -4.05 -34.87 -17.99
N GLY A 392 -4.28 -34.92 -16.68
CA GLY A 392 -3.25 -35.16 -15.67
C GLY A 392 -2.37 -33.95 -15.33
N LEU A 393 -2.79 -32.74 -15.70
CA LEU A 393 -2.07 -31.49 -15.39
C LEU A 393 -2.38 -30.99 -13.97
N ILE A 394 -3.62 -31.16 -13.54
CA ILE A 394 -4.11 -30.78 -12.21
C ILE A 394 -4.43 -32.04 -11.41
N ARG A 395 -4.11 -32.05 -10.12
CA ARG A 395 -4.39 -33.16 -9.22
C ARG A 395 -5.89 -33.26 -8.96
N ALA A 396 -6.39 -34.49 -8.89
CA ALA A 396 -7.79 -34.76 -8.57
C ALA A 396 -8.20 -34.14 -7.23
N ASP A 397 -7.31 -34.11 -6.23
CA ASP A 397 -7.58 -33.51 -4.92
C ASP A 397 -7.80 -31.99 -4.99
N THR A 398 -7.04 -31.28 -5.83
CA THR A 398 -7.22 -29.84 -6.08
C THR A 398 -8.61 -29.58 -6.66
N THR A 399 -8.98 -30.32 -7.70
CA THR A 399 -10.29 -30.21 -8.36
C THR A 399 -11.45 -30.59 -7.43
N ASN A 400 -11.29 -31.66 -6.64
CA ASN A 400 -12.28 -32.08 -5.66
C ASN A 400 -12.49 -31.02 -4.58
N ASN A 401 -11.42 -30.42 -4.08
CA ASN A 401 -11.53 -29.35 -3.10
C ASN A 401 -12.19 -28.10 -3.69
N LEU A 402 -11.84 -27.68 -4.91
CA LEU A 402 -12.51 -26.56 -5.58
C LEU A 402 -14.01 -26.82 -5.76
N MET A 403 -14.40 -27.99 -6.26
CA MET A 403 -15.83 -28.36 -6.37
C MET A 403 -16.54 -28.34 -5.02
N ARG A 404 -15.86 -28.74 -3.94
CA ARG A 404 -16.36 -28.67 -2.58
C ARG A 404 -16.60 -27.21 -2.17
N LEU A 405 -15.68 -26.28 -2.42
CA LEU A 405 -15.85 -24.86 -2.09
C LEU A 405 -17.07 -24.22 -2.77
N TYR A 406 -17.40 -24.62 -4.01
CA TYR A 406 -18.60 -24.11 -4.69
C TYR A 406 -19.90 -24.79 -4.24
N SER A 407 -19.83 -25.92 -3.53
CA SER A 407 -21.00 -26.72 -3.11
C SER A 407 -21.32 -26.59 -1.61
N ASP A 408 -20.29 -26.52 -0.76
CA ASP A 408 -20.41 -26.43 0.69
C ASP A 408 -21.13 -25.14 1.10
N ARG A 409 -21.73 -25.17 2.29
CA ARG A 409 -22.40 -23.99 2.86
C ARG A 409 -21.40 -23.14 3.64
N PHE A 410 -21.22 -21.90 3.21
CA PHE A 410 -20.57 -20.84 3.98
C PHE A 410 -21.57 -19.75 4.39
N SER A 411 -21.23 -18.95 5.40
CA SER A 411 -21.99 -17.75 5.74
C SER A 411 -21.84 -16.67 4.66
N LEU A 412 -20.69 -16.65 3.98
CA LEU A 412 -20.42 -15.85 2.80
C LEU A 412 -19.42 -16.57 1.89
N LEU A 413 -19.76 -16.74 0.63
CA LEU A 413 -18.85 -17.17 -0.43
C LEU A 413 -18.51 -15.98 -1.31
N VAL A 414 -17.23 -15.63 -1.40
CA VAL A 414 -16.69 -14.67 -2.37
C VAL A 414 -15.99 -15.46 -3.46
N ALA A 415 -16.57 -15.46 -4.65
CA ALA A 415 -16.12 -16.25 -5.78
C ALA A 415 -15.59 -15.35 -6.91
N ASP A 416 -14.55 -15.82 -7.58
CA ASP A 416 -14.11 -15.26 -8.86
C ASP A 416 -15.20 -15.55 -9.91
N GLY A 417 -15.73 -14.49 -10.52
CA GLY A 417 -16.68 -14.60 -11.62
C GLY A 417 -16.11 -14.15 -12.96
N GLY A 418 -14.82 -13.83 -13.00
CA GLY A 418 -14.20 -12.94 -13.98
C GLY A 418 -14.48 -13.28 -15.44
N ALA A 419 -14.75 -12.23 -16.22
CA ALA A 419 -14.85 -12.32 -17.67
C ALA A 419 -13.45 -12.30 -18.30
N GLY A 420 -12.88 -13.47 -18.59
CA GLY A 420 -11.57 -13.62 -19.21
C GLY A 420 -11.21 -15.09 -19.44
N ALA A 421 -10.19 -15.38 -20.24
CA ALA A 421 -9.85 -16.76 -20.63
C ALA A 421 -9.40 -17.64 -19.45
N ILE A 422 -8.98 -17.05 -18.33
CA ILE A 422 -8.34 -17.72 -17.20
C ILE A 422 -9.06 -17.53 -15.85
N HIS A 423 -10.28 -16.98 -15.85
CA HIS A 423 -11.08 -16.71 -14.64
C HIS A 423 -12.31 -17.63 -14.50
N GLY A 424 -13.06 -17.43 -13.41
CA GLY A 424 -14.20 -18.26 -13.00
C GLY A 424 -15.48 -18.02 -13.80
N ASP A 425 -16.44 -18.93 -13.68
CA ASP A 425 -17.77 -18.77 -14.28
C ASP A 425 -18.83 -18.65 -13.17
N PRO A 426 -19.64 -17.58 -13.12
CA PRO A 426 -20.73 -17.46 -12.15
C PRO A 426 -21.70 -18.66 -12.14
N ALA A 427 -21.82 -19.39 -13.25
CA ALA A 427 -22.60 -20.62 -13.33
C ALA A 427 -22.12 -21.71 -12.36
N ASP A 428 -20.84 -21.72 -11.99
CA ASP A 428 -20.26 -22.70 -11.07
C ASP A 428 -20.85 -22.60 -9.66
N ALA A 429 -21.36 -21.43 -9.27
CA ALA A 429 -21.96 -21.21 -7.96
C ALA A 429 -23.49 -21.40 -7.90
N ILE A 430 -24.18 -21.71 -9.01
CA ILE A 430 -25.66 -21.85 -9.07
C ILE A 430 -26.19 -22.83 -8.02
N LYS A 431 -25.42 -23.88 -7.72
CA LYS A 431 -25.80 -24.92 -6.76
C LYS A 431 -25.20 -24.72 -5.37
N SER A 432 -24.58 -23.57 -5.10
CA SER A 432 -23.97 -23.30 -3.80
C SER A 432 -25.00 -23.35 -2.68
N ALA A 433 -24.64 -24.00 -1.58
CA ALA A 433 -25.45 -24.04 -0.37
C ALA A 433 -25.20 -22.84 0.55
N SER A 434 -24.35 -21.90 0.15
CA SER A 434 -23.95 -20.74 0.97
C SER A 434 -25.10 -19.77 1.21
N ASP A 435 -25.12 -19.14 2.39
CA ASP A 435 -26.16 -18.19 2.78
C ASP A 435 -26.17 -16.95 1.86
N ARG A 436 -24.99 -16.55 1.37
CA ARG A 436 -24.79 -15.47 0.40
C ARG A 436 -23.60 -15.80 -0.51
N VAL A 437 -23.75 -15.47 -1.79
CA VAL A 437 -22.66 -15.54 -2.79
C VAL A 437 -22.43 -14.14 -3.36
N VAL A 438 -21.17 -13.74 -3.39
CA VAL A 438 -20.68 -12.46 -3.90
C VAL A 438 -19.65 -12.73 -4.97
N PHE A 439 -19.81 -12.12 -6.14
CA PHE A 439 -18.81 -12.19 -7.21
C PHE A 439 -17.88 -10.98 -7.20
N VAL A 440 -16.63 -11.25 -7.52
CA VAL A 440 -15.56 -10.27 -7.81
C VAL A 440 -15.08 -10.47 -9.25
N HIS A 441 -14.28 -9.52 -9.77
CA HIS A 441 -13.68 -9.51 -11.11
C HIS A 441 -14.66 -9.41 -12.29
N VAL A 442 -15.90 -9.01 -12.02
CA VAL A 442 -16.96 -8.87 -13.03
C VAL A 442 -17.52 -7.45 -12.99
N GLU A 443 -17.75 -6.85 -14.15
CA GLU A 443 -18.39 -5.53 -14.24
C GLU A 443 -19.89 -5.61 -13.96
N GLU A 444 -20.58 -6.54 -14.62
CA GLU A 444 -22.01 -6.79 -14.43
C GLU A 444 -22.31 -8.29 -14.48
N LEU A 445 -23.20 -8.75 -13.60
CA LEU A 445 -23.73 -10.11 -13.66
C LEU A 445 -24.79 -10.20 -14.76
N ALA A 446 -24.72 -11.27 -15.57
CA ALA A 446 -25.76 -11.56 -16.54
C ALA A 446 -27.14 -11.68 -15.87
N ASN A 447 -28.21 -11.41 -16.64
CA ASN A 447 -29.58 -11.40 -16.13
C ASN A 447 -30.03 -12.70 -15.45
N GLU A 448 -29.43 -13.84 -15.81
CA GLU A 448 -29.72 -15.12 -15.16
C GLU A 448 -29.15 -15.24 -13.74
N PHE A 449 -28.14 -14.43 -13.41
CA PHE A 449 -27.42 -14.45 -12.13
C PHE A 449 -27.77 -13.27 -11.22
N ASN A 450 -28.14 -12.11 -11.78
CA ASN A 450 -28.30 -10.86 -11.03
C ASN A 450 -29.46 -10.85 -10.01
N THR A 451 -30.38 -11.82 -10.08
CA THR A 451 -31.44 -12.01 -9.06
C THR A 451 -31.06 -13.01 -7.96
N THR A 452 -29.98 -13.76 -8.15
CA THR A 452 -29.55 -14.86 -7.26
C THR A 452 -28.30 -14.48 -6.48
N PHE A 453 -27.39 -13.75 -7.11
CA PHE A 453 -26.08 -13.41 -6.58
C PHE A 453 -25.90 -11.89 -6.48
N SER A 454 -24.95 -11.48 -5.64
CA SER A 454 -24.57 -10.09 -5.52
C SER A 454 -23.21 -9.84 -6.11
N LEU A 455 -22.97 -8.61 -6.56
CA LEU A 455 -21.68 -8.16 -7.03
C LEU A 455 -20.94 -7.39 -5.92
N ALA A 456 -19.67 -7.66 -5.73
CA ALA A 456 -18.78 -6.83 -4.92
C ALA A 456 -18.59 -5.47 -5.61
N THR A 457 -18.91 -4.39 -4.90
CA THR A 457 -18.73 -3.02 -5.40
C THR A 457 -18.13 -2.19 -4.28
N SER A 458 -17.24 -1.26 -4.62
CA SER A 458 -16.57 -0.41 -3.63
C SER A 458 -17.57 0.21 -2.66
N GLY A 459 -17.27 0.13 -1.35
CA GLY A 459 -18.12 0.65 -0.28
C GLY A 459 -19.22 -0.29 0.22
N LYS A 460 -19.48 -1.43 -0.45
CA LYS A 460 -20.40 -2.44 0.10
C LYS A 460 -19.80 -3.13 1.33
N ARG A 461 -20.67 -3.46 2.29
CA ARG A 461 -20.32 -4.17 3.53
C ARG A 461 -21.14 -5.45 3.67
N TYR A 462 -20.47 -6.53 4.04
CA TYR A 462 -21.08 -7.83 4.31
C TYR A 462 -20.79 -8.25 5.75
N THR A 463 -21.64 -7.81 6.68
CA THR A 463 -21.55 -8.18 8.09
C THR A 463 -22.06 -9.60 8.32
N ILE A 464 -21.22 -10.46 8.90
CA ILE A 464 -21.56 -11.83 9.29
C ILE A 464 -21.83 -11.92 10.79
N LEU A 465 -21.04 -11.18 11.59
CA LEU A 465 -21.22 -11.06 13.02
C LEU A 465 -21.15 -9.59 13.44
N GLU A 466 -22.27 -9.09 13.95
CA GLU A 466 -22.38 -7.73 14.48
C GLU A 466 -21.40 -7.47 15.63
N GLY A 467 -20.94 -6.23 15.70
CA GLY A 467 -20.13 -5.73 16.82
C GLY A 467 -20.94 -5.53 18.10
N ASP A 468 -20.23 -5.41 19.21
CA ASP A 468 -20.79 -4.95 20.48
C ASP A 468 -19.80 -4.02 21.20
N SER A 469 -20.19 -3.52 22.38
CA SER A 469 -19.38 -2.57 23.14
C SER A 469 -17.99 -3.11 23.52
N ALA A 470 -17.83 -4.43 23.65
CA ALA A 470 -16.57 -5.04 24.06
C ALA A 470 -15.44 -4.82 23.04
N ILE A 471 -15.77 -4.71 21.74
CA ILE A 471 -14.79 -4.39 20.70
C ILE A 471 -14.17 -3.02 20.96
N TYR A 472 -15.02 -2.01 21.20
CA TYR A 472 -14.56 -0.65 21.47
C TYR A 472 -13.73 -0.60 22.76
N THR A 473 -14.14 -1.28 23.83
CA THR A 473 -13.34 -1.38 25.06
C THR A 473 -11.97 -2.00 24.83
N SER A 474 -11.87 -3.05 24.01
CA SER A 474 -10.60 -3.68 23.65
C SER A 474 -9.69 -2.72 22.88
N GLN A 475 -10.23 -2.03 21.88
CA GLN A 475 -9.48 -1.04 21.10
C GLN A 475 -9.01 0.14 21.94
N ILE A 476 -9.86 0.66 22.82
CA ILE A 476 -9.48 1.72 23.77
C ILE A 476 -8.26 1.28 24.57
N ASN A 477 -8.26 0.05 25.09
CA ASN A 477 -7.13 -0.47 25.84
C ASN A 477 -5.87 -0.62 24.98
N ASN A 478 -6.00 -1.12 23.75
CA ASN A 478 -4.87 -1.25 22.83
C ASN A 478 -4.25 0.12 22.52
N TYR A 479 -5.06 1.06 22.03
CA TYR A 479 -4.59 2.39 21.64
C TYR A 479 -4.04 3.19 22.81
N LEU A 480 -4.64 3.13 24.01
CA LEU A 480 -4.07 3.80 25.17
C LEU A 480 -2.75 3.17 25.62
N THR A 481 -2.60 1.85 25.48
CA THR A 481 -1.33 1.16 25.74
C THR A 481 -0.25 1.58 24.74
N GLU A 482 -0.59 1.63 23.46
CA GLU A 482 0.30 2.11 22.40
C GLU A 482 0.64 3.58 22.58
N TRP A 483 -0.33 4.44 22.90
CA TRP A 483 -0.15 5.86 23.17
C TRP A 483 0.77 6.11 24.37
N LEU A 484 0.66 5.29 25.42
CA LEU A 484 1.53 5.39 26.60
C LEU A 484 2.93 4.81 26.37
N GLY A 485 3.07 3.90 25.40
CA GLY A 485 4.30 3.13 25.15
C GLY A 485 4.60 2.09 26.25
N ARG A 486 3.61 1.76 27.08
CA ARG A 486 3.66 0.70 28.10
C ARG A 486 2.23 0.24 28.43
N PRO A 487 2.04 -0.97 28.98
CA PRO A 487 0.72 -1.44 29.40
C PRO A 487 -0.01 -0.41 30.27
N PHE A 488 -1.24 -0.08 29.91
CA PHE A 488 -2.01 0.93 30.62
C PHE A 488 -2.38 0.45 32.03
N PRO A 489 -2.27 1.30 33.09
CA PRO A 489 -2.59 0.87 34.45
C PRO A 489 -4.05 0.44 34.60
N ASN A 490 -4.28 -0.83 34.96
CA ASN A 490 -5.62 -1.43 35.02
C ASN A 490 -6.64 -0.68 35.90
N ARG A 491 -6.21 -0.07 37.01
CA ARG A 491 -7.12 0.71 37.86
C ARG A 491 -7.59 1.99 37.17
N TRP A 492 -6.66 2.69 36.51
CA TRP A 492 -6.98 3.89 35.74
C TRP A 492 -7.81 3.57 34.50
N MET A 493 -7.54 2.46 33.81
CA MET A 493 -8.36 1.99 32.71
C MET A 493 -9.81 1.82 33.16
N ARG A 494 -10.06 1.11 34.28
CA ARG A 494 -11.41 0.95 34.82
C ARG A 494 -12.08 2.28 35.18
N SER A 495 -11.34 3.23 35.73
CA SER A 495 -11.87 4.56 36.05
C SER A 495 -12.24 5.37 34.81
N LEU A 496 -11.42 5.33 33.76
CA LEU A 496 -11.71 5.98 32.49
C LEU A 496 -12.92 5.34 31.79
N LEU A 497 -12.97 4.00 31.79
CA LEU A 497 -14.04 3.24 31.16
C LEU A 497 -15.38 3.38 31.91
N ALA A 498 -15.38 3.57 33.22
CA ALA A 498 -16.62 3.72 34.00
C ALA A 498 -17.51 4.90 33.55
N GLU A 499 -16.93 5.89 32.89
CA GLU A 499 -17.62 7.08 32.39
C GLU A 499 -17.43 7.27 30.87
N GLU A 500 -17.06 6.20 30.15
CA GLU A 500 -16.83 6.31 28.72
C GLU A 500 -18.13 6.59 27.93
N GLU A 501 -17.99 7.29 26.81
CA GLU A 501 -19.05 7.42 25.82
C GLU A 501 -18.49 7.20 24.41
N ILE A 502 -19.19 6.42 23.58
CA ILE A 502 -18.86 6.30 22.16
C ILE A 502 -19.66 7.31 21.37
N ARG A 503 -18.97 8.26 20.73
CA ARG A 503 -19.57 9.27 19.83
C ARG A 503 -19.17 9.02 18.39
N ARG A 504 -20.10 9.32 17.48
CA ARG A 504 -19.93 9.15 16.04
C ARG A 504 -20.14 10.49 15.36
N TYR A 505 -19.28 10.77 14.40
CA TYR A 505 -19.25 12.00 13.62
C TYR A 505 -19.24 11.62 12.14
N ASN A 506 -20.06 12.31 11.37
CA ASN A 506 -20.02 12.21 9.93
C ASN A 506 -18.77 12.92 9.40
N THR A 507 -18.43 12.63 8.15
CA THR A 507 -17.40 13.40 7.45
C THR A 507 -17.77 14.88 7.45
N ASP A 508 -16.76 15.73 7.61
CA ASP A 508 -16.82 17.20 7.74
C ASP A 508 -17.47 17.74 9.02
N ASP A 509 -17.90 16.89 9.96
CA ASP A 509 -18.35 17.35 11.26
C ASP A 509 -17.21 18.00 12.06
N VAL A 510 -17.48 19.15 12.67
CA VAL A 510 -16.55 19.83 13.59
C VAL A 510 -16.66 19.21 14.98
N ILE A 511 -15.60 18.54 15.42
CA ILE A 511 -15.52 17.84 16.70
C ILE A 511 -15.14 18.80 17.83
N LEU A 512 -14.11 19.62 17.59
CA LEU A 512 -13.60 20.64 18.53
C LEU A 512 -13.48 21.99 17.82
N VAL A 513 -13.64 23.08 18.57
CA VAL A 513 -13.57 24.45 18.05
C VAL A 513 -12.47 25.22 18.78
N GLN A 514 -11.56 25.84 18.01
CA GLN A 514 -10.51 26.73 18.52
C GLN A 514 -11.07 27.81 19.44
N ASP A 515 -10.31 28.17 20.47
CA ASP A 515 -10.59 29.24 21.44
C ASP A 515 -11.85 29.04 22.29
N THR A 516 -12.50 27.86 22.20
CA THR A 516 -13.60 27.50 23.08
C THR A 516 -13.11 26.86 24.37
N SER A 517 -13.82 27.12 25.47
CA SER A 517 -13.57 26.42 26.72
C SER A 517 -13.83 24.93 26.59
N THR A 518 -13.02 24.12 27.27
CA THR A 518 -13.27 22.68 27.35
C THR A 518 -14.65 22.40 27.93
N ARG A 519 -15.31 21.36 27.41
CA ARG A 519 -16.58 20.83 27.94
C ARG A 519 -16.35 19.72 28.97
N GLY A 520 -15.13 19.56 29.48
CA GLY A 520 -14.76 18.52 30.43
C GLY A 520 -14.48 17.17 29.79
N TYR A 521 -14.04 17.14 28.53
CA TYR A 521 -13.84 15.90 27.77
C TYR A 521 -12.46 15.80 27.12
N VAL A 522 -11.92 14.58 27.10
CA VAL A 522 -10.78 14.13 26.27
C VAL A 522 -11.29 13.04 25.34
N TYR A 523 -10.76 12.95 24.13
CA TYR A 523 -11.25 12.02 23.11
C TYR A 523 -10.12 11.11 22.64
N LEU A 524 -10.45 9.87 22.30
CA LEU A 524 -9.58 8.93 21.62
C LEU A 524 -10.23 8.53 20.30
N ILE A 525 -9.52 8.69 19.19
CA ILE A 525 -10.03 8.26 17.87
C ILE A 525 -9.97 6.73 17.81
N LEU A 526 -11.11 6.09 17.56
CA LEU A 526 -11.21 4.64 17.41
C LEU A 526 -11.19 4.20 15.95
N THR A 527 -11.82 4.98 15.07
CA THR A 527 -11.86 4.78 13.62
C THR A 527 -11.85 6.11 12.89
N GLY A 528 -11.35 6.13 11.66
CA GLY A 528 -11.34 7.30 10.78
C GLY A 528 -10.16 8.27 10.98
N TYR A 529 -10.21 9.37 10.23
CA TYR A 529 -9.21 10.43 10.18
C TYR A 529 -9.81 11.80 10.52
N CYS A 530 -9.02 12.65 11.15
CA CYS A 530 -9.37 14.02 11.53
C CYS A 530 -8.25 15.00 11.17
N ASP A 531 -8.61 16.21 10.74
CA ASP A 531 -7.68 17.32 10.60
C ASP A 531 -7.69 18.19 11.86
N VAL A 532 -6.51 18.56 12.34
CA VAL A 532 -6.31 19.63 13.32
C VAL A 532 -6.03 20.91 12.56
N VAL A 533 -6.94 21.88 12.68
CA VAL A 533 -6.88 23.13 11.91
C VAL A 533 -6.87 24.35 12.82
N ARG A 534 -6.12 25.37 12.43
CA ARG A 534 -6.10 26.68 13.08
C ARG A 534 -6.49 27.76 12.10
N HIS A 535 -7.29 28.71 12.58
CA HIS A 535 -7.69 29.87 11.81
C HIS A 535 -7.05 31.11 12.44
N ASP A 536 -6.20 31.81 11.68
CA ASP A 536 -5.50 33.03 12.14
C ASP A 536 -6.32 34.31 11.92
N GLY A 537 -7.52 34.19 11.35
CA GLY A 537 -8.42 35.30 11.00
C GLY A 537 -8.44 35.61 9.50
N LEU A 538 -7.47 35.10 8.74
CA LEU A 538 -7.34 35.29 7.30
C LEU A 538 -7.32 33.98 6.53
N GLN A 539 -6.62 32.96 7.05
CA GLN A 539 -6.44 31.66 6.41
C GLN A 539 -6.59 30.53 7.42
N LEU A 540 -7.08 29.39 6.90
CA LEU A 540 -7.13 28.12 7.60
C LEU A 540 -5.83 27.36 7.33
N HIS A 541 -5.13 27.00 8.40
CA HIS A 541 -3.89 26.21 8.36
C HIS A 541 -4.20 24.82 8.90
N VAL A 542 -3.79 23.78 8.18
CA VAL A 542 -3.84 22.39 8.66
C VAL A 542 -2.52 22.11 9.39
N ASP A 543 -2.58 21.96 10.70
CA ASP A 543 -1.38 21.75 11.54
C ASP A 543 -0.96 20.27 11.54
N ALA A 544 -1.94 19.37 11.54
CA ALA A 544 -1.74 17.92 11.58
C ALA A 544 -2.96 17.16 11.06
N GLU A 545 -2.71 15.97 10.53
CA GLU A 545 -3.71 14.93 10.32
C GLU A 545 -3.56 13.90 11.45
N LEU A 546 -4.68 13.46 12.02
CA LEU A 546 -4.77 12.49 13.10
C LEU A 546 -5.63 11.30 12.66
N GLN A 547 -5.37 10.12 13.22
CA GLN A 547 -6.05 8.88 12.85
C GLN A 547 -6.39 8.04 14.08
N ALA A 548 -7.04 6.88 13.87
CA ALA A 548 -7.32 5.92 14.95
C ALA A 548 -6.08 5.66 15.81
N GLY A 549 -6.23 5.76 17.13
CA GLY A 549 -5.15 5.69 18.12
C GLY A 549 -4.69 7.05 18.66
N ASP A 550 -4.95 8.15 17.95
CA ASP A 550 -4.59 9.50 18.41
C ASP A 550 -5.59 10.04 19.44
N VAL A 551 -5.08 10.84 20.39
CA VAL A 551 -5.85 11.47 21.47
C VAL A 551 -6.08 12.95 21.12
N LEU A 552 -7.28 13.46 21.44
CA LEU A 552 -7.70 14.84 21.18
C LEU A 552 -8.07 15.56 22.47
N GLY A 553 -7.69 16.84 22.55
CA GLY A 553 -8.12 17.75 23.61
C GLY A 553 -7.43 17.56 24.96
N GLU A 554 -6.54 16.58 25.08
CA GLU A 554 -5.71 16.28 26.23
C GLU A 554 -4.77 17.44 26.59
N MET A 555 -4.33 18.24 25.61
CA MET A 555 -3.46 19.39 25.85
C MET A 555 -4.10 20.43 26.78
N ALA A 556 -5.39 20.72 26.63
CA ALA A 556 -6.09 21.70 27.47
C ALA A 556 -6.10 21.26 28.96
N VAL A 557 -6.15 19.94 29.18
CA VAL A 557 -6.16 19.30 30.50
C VAL A 557 -4.77 19.34 31.14
N ILE A 558 -3.76 18.95 30.36
CA ILE A 558 -2.38 18.76 30.83
C ILE A 558 -1.67 20.10 31.06
N THR A 559 -1.94 21.09 30.22
CA THR A 559 -1.42 22.47 30.38
C THR A 559 -2.22 23.29 31.39
N GLY A 560 -3.46 22.90 31.69
CA GLY A 560 -4.38 23.67 32.53
C GLY A 560 -4.94 24.93 31.85
N ALA A 561 -4.74 25.10 30.54
CA ALA A 561 -5.21 26.27 29.79
C ALA A 561 -6.75 26.37 29.72
N GLY A 562 -7.45 25.23 29.87
CA GLY A 562 -8.92 25.18 29.88
C GLY A 562 -9.62 25.58 28.57
N THR A 563 -8.85 25.84 27.51
CA THR A 563 -9.30 26.28 26.19
C THR A 563 -8.68 25.40 25.09
N ARG A 564 -9.37 25.25 23.97
CA ARG A 564 -8.88 24.49 22.80
C ARG A 564 -7.96 25.38 21.95
N ASN A 565 -6.76 24.91 21.65
CA ASN A 565 -5.76 25.64 20.84
C ASN A 565 -5.99 25.54 19.32
N ALA A 566 -6.81 24.59 18.88
CA ALA A 566 -7.14 24.33 17.48
C ALA A 566 -8.56 23.74 17.37
N SER A 567 -9.12 23.82 16.16
CA SER A 567 -10.33 23.08 15.80
C SER A 567 -9.95 21.68 15.29
N VAL A 568 -10.86 20.73 15.42
CA VAL A 568 -10.68 19.37 14.89
C VAL A 568 -11.89 19.02 14.04
N ILE A 569 -11.66 18.60 12.80
CA ILE A 569 -12.69 18.30 11.79
C ILE A 569 -12.54 16.86 11.34
N ALA A 570 -13.64 16.10 11.31
CA ALA A 570 -13.65 14.73 10.78
C ALA A 570 -13.43 14.75 9.26
N LYS A 571 -12.42 14.04 8.75
CA LYS A 571 -12.10 13.96 7.31
C LYS A 571 -12.66 12.72 6.64
N THR A 572 -12.97 11.72 7.45
CA THR A 572 -13.76 10.54 7.10
C THR A 572 -14.85 10.40 8.15
N PRO A 573 -15.73 9.38 8.07
CA PRO A 573 -16.59 9.05 9.18
C PRO A 573 -15.73 8.61 10.37
N VAL A 574 -15.98 9.18 11.55
CA VAL A 574 -15.13 9.02 12.72
C VAL A 574 -15.93 8.49 13.90
N THR A 575 -15.36 7.51 14.61
CA THR A 575 -15.85 7.04 15.90
C THR A 575 -14.85 7.41 16.97
N LEU A 576 -15.30 8.09 18.03
CA LEU A 576 -14.49 8.52 19.16
C LEU A 576 -14.94 7.83 20.45
N CYS A 577 -14.00 7.49 21.31
CA CYS A 577 -14.26 7.32 22.74
C CYS A 577 -14.07 8.66 23.44
N VAL A 578 -14.98 9.01 24.35
CA VAL A 578 -14.94 10.22 25.16
C VAL A 578 -14.71 9.85 26.61
N PHE A 579 -13.73 10.49 27.25
CA PHE A 579 -13.41 10.35 28.67
C PHE A 579 -13.66 11.65 29.43
N SER A 580 -13.95 11.53 30.72
CA SER A 580 -13.93 12.66 31.66
C SER A 580 -12.54 13.28 31.76
N GLU A 581 -12.47 14.60 31.55
CA GLU A 581 -11.24 15.39 31.70
C GLU A 581 -10.67 15.31 33.12
N GLU A 582 -11.52 15.31 34.15
CA GLU A 582 -11.09 15.23 35.56
C GLU A 582 -10.42 13.89 35.86
N THR A 583 -11.01 12.78 35.38
CA THR A 583 -10.46 11.44 35.54
C THR A 583 -9.16 11.29 34.76
N PHE A 584 -9.10 11.78 33.52
CA PHE A 584 -7.89 11.75 32.71
C PHE A 584 -6.76 12.57 33.36
N LYS A 585 -7.06 13.78 33.87
CA LYS A 585 -6.10 14.61 34.61
C LYS A 585 -5.56 13.88 35.83
N SER A 586 -6.44 13.26 36.62
CA SER A 586 -6.07 12.52 37.82
C SER A 586 -5.14 11.35 37.50
N PHE A 587 -5.40 10.64 36.41
CA PHE A 587 -4.51 9.60 35.87
C PHE A 587 -3.12 10.16 35.55
N ILE A 588 -3.04 11.23 34.77
CA ILE A 588 -1.77 11.82 34.32
C ILE A 588 -0.92 12.30 35.51
N VAL A 589 -1.55 12.93 36.50
CA VAL A 589 -0.87 13.42 37.71
C VAL A 589 -0.38 12.25 38.57
N ALA A 590 -1.23 11.27 38.83
CA ALA A 590 -0.91 10.15 39.72
C ALA A 590 0.21 9.25 39.17
N GLU A 591 0.27 9.08 37.85
CA GLU A 591 1.30 8.28 37.19
C GLU A 591 2.57 9.09 36.85
N GLY A 592 2.58 10.40 37.13
CA GLY A 592 3.75 11.27 36.91
C GLY A 592 4.04 11.53 35.43
N PHE A 593 3.02 11.52 34.56
CA PHE A 593 3.22 11.68 33.12
C PHE A 593 3.21 13.11 32.62
N GLN A 594 2.77 14.07 33.44
CA GLN A 594 2.55 15.45 33.02
C GLN A 594 3.80 16.07 32.39
N GLU A 595 4.93 16.07 33.09
CA GLU A 595 6.19 16.66 32.59
C GLU A 595 6.69 15.94 31.34
N ARG A 596 6.62 14.61 31.33
CA ARG A 596 7.07 13.79 30.20
C ARG A 596 6.26 14.06 28.93
N LEU A 597 4.92 14.15 29.04
CA LEU A 597 4.05 14.45 27.90
C LEU A 597 4.28 15.87 27.39
N ILE A 598 4.41 16.85 28.29
CA ILE A 598 4.74 18.24 27.91
C ILE A 598 6.07 18.29 27.15
N GLN A 599 7.09 17.59 27.64
CA GLN A 599 8.39 17.49 26.96
C GLN A 599 8.23 16.86 25.57
N GLN A 600 7.56 15.71 25.46
CA GLN A 600 7.33 15.03 24.18
C GLN A 600 6.60 15.94 23.17
N TRP A 601 5.55 16.64 23.59
CA TRP A 601 4.83 17.56 22.72
C TRP A 601 5.66 18.76 22.29
N SER A 602 6.52 19.29 23.17
CA SER A 602 7.44 20.35 22.79
C SER A 602 8.45 19.91 21.72
N LEU A 603 8.77 18.60 21.66
CA LEU A 603 9.69 18.03 20.68
C LEU A 603 9.01 17.76 19.34
N ARG A 604 7.71 17.42 19.31
CA ARG A 604 6.98 17.06 18.08
C ARG A 604 7.19 18.08 16.93
N PRO A 605 7.01 19.40 17.10
CA PRO A 605 7.25 20.37 16.03
C PRO A 605 8.72 20.45 15.59
N SER A 606 9.64 20.19 16.51
CA SER A 606 11.09 20.19 16.22
C SER A 606 11.48 18.95 15.42
N ILE A 607 10.89 17.79 15.72
CA ILE A 607 11.06 16.52 14.99
C ILE A 607 10.41 16.62 13.60
N LYS A 608 9.14 17.05 13.50
CA LYS A 608 8.41 17.16 12.23
C LYS A 608 9.09 18.10 11.22
N ARG A 609 9.84 19.10 11.69
CA ARG A 609 10.60 20.03 10.84
C ARG A 609 11.93 19.48 10.35
N GLN A 610 12.35 18.30 10.79
CA GLN A 610 13.57 17.66 10.31
C GLN A 610 13.28 17.00 8.96
N PRO A 611 14.11 17.21 7.92
CA PRO A 611 13.95 16.54 6.61
C PRO A 611 13.87 15.02 6.71
N GLN A 612 14.53 14.45 7.73
CA GLN A 612 14.55 13.01 8.02
C GLN A 612 13.15 12.47 8.40
N PHE A 613 12.23 13.32 8.88
CA PHE A 613 10.95 12.93 9.47
C PHE A 613 9.73 13.69 8.92
N GLU A 614 9.90 14.67 8.04
CA GLU A 614 8.83 15.59 7.63
C GLU A 614 7.61 14.92 6.98
N SER A 615 7.82 13.79 6.31
CA SER A 615 6.79 13.01 5.61
C SER A 615 6.19 11.88 6.45
N MET A 616 6.55 11.78 7.74
CA MET A 616 6.07 10.72 8.63
C MET A 616 4.70 11.03 9.23
N THR A 617 3.92 9.97 9.46
CA THR A 617 2.60 10.06 10.13
C THR A 617 2.72 10.54 11.57
N SER A 618 1.63 11.07 12.13
CA SER A 618 1.51 11.43 13.56
C SER A 618 1.97 10.29 14.48
N THR A 619 1.55 9.06 14.17
CA THR A 619 1.87 7.85 14.93
C THR A 619 3.38 7.57 14.96
N VAL A 620 4.07 7.71 13.82
CA VAL A 620 5.53 7.50 13.76
C VAL A 620 6.29 8.63 14.46
N LEU A 621 5.87 9.89 14.26
CA LEU A 621 6.42 11.05 14.96
C LEU A 621 6.27 10.93 16.48
N GLU A 622 5.16 10.36 16.95
CA GLU A 622 4.95 10.10 18.37
C GLU A 622 5.90 9.02 18.91
N LYS A 623 6.10 7.92 18.16
CA LYS A 623 7.11 6.91 18.51
C LYS A 623 8.52 7.50 18.61
N LEU A 624 8.89 8.38 17.66
CA LEU A 624 10.16 9.11 17.68
C LEU A 624 10.28 10.04 18.90
N SER A 625 9.23 10.82 19.18
CA SER A 625 9.19 11.78 20.29
C SER A 625 9.44 11.12 21.65
N ARG A 626 9.11 9.84 21.81
CA ARG A 626 9.33 9.09 23.06
C ARG A 626 10.77 8.69 23.31
N ILE A 627 11.58 8.58 22.26
CA ILE A 627 12.99 8.18 22.35
C ILE A 627 13.96 9.34 22.09
N ALA A 628 13.43 10.50 21.70
CA ALA A 628 14.19 11.72 21.46
C ALA A 628 14.56 12.44 22.76
N GLU A 629 15.72 13.08 22.77
CA GLU A 629 16.19 13.97 23.83
C GLU A 629 16.58 15.33 23.22
N ALA A 630 16.13 16.44 23.81
CA ALA A 630 16.64 17.76 23.45
C ALA A 630 17.81 18.14 24.38
N LYS A 631 18.91 18.56 23.77
CA LYS A 631 20.09 19.06 24.47
C LYS A 631 20.35 20.51 24.06
N ILE A 632 20.32 21.42 25.04
CA ILE A 632 20.70 22.81 24.85
C ILE A 632 22.15 22.96 25.32
N LEU A 633 22.99 23.56 24.48
CA LEU A 633 24.36 23.97 24.78
C LEU A 633 24.39 25.50 24.79
N HIS A 634 24.93 26.09 25.85
CA HIS A 634 25.17 27.53 25.95
C HIS A 634 26.52 27.91 25.35
N GLU A 635 26.78 29.21 25.19
CA GLU A 635 28.07 29.73 24.73
C GLU A 635 29.25 29.08 25.49
N GLY A 636 30.17 28.46 24.75
CA GLY A 636 31.34 27.80 25.29
C GLY A 636 31.12 26.38 25.83
N ASP A 637 29.88 25.88 25.84
CA ASP A 637 29.60 24.48 26.20
C ASP A 637 30.10 23.50 25.13
N SER A 638 30.31 22.26 25.55
CA SER A 638 30.69 21.15 24.67
C SER A 638 29.87 19.89 24.95
N TYR A 639 29.63 19.09 23.92
CA TYR A 639 29.01 17.78 24.01
C TYR A 639 29.82 16.74 23.23
N GLU A 640 30.18 15.64 23.88
CA GLU A 640 30.92 14.55 23.21
C GLU A 640 29.94 13.65 22.45
N LEU A 641 29.97 13.73 21.11
CA LEU A 641 29.14 12.89 20.25
C LEU A 641 29.81 11.52 20.04
N THR A 642 29.11 10.46 20.40
CA THR A 642 29.61 9.07 20.33
C THR A 642 28.95 8.27 19.22
N ASP A 643 29.46 7.06 18.96
CA ASP A 643 28.88 6.08 18.05
C ASP A 643 27.57 5.44 18.58
N TYR A 644 27.12 5.83 19.78
CA TYR A 644 25.84 5.44 20.35
C TYR A 644 24.74 6.49 20.16
N THR A 645 25.07 7.65 19.61
CA THR A 645 24.14 8.78 19.54
C THR A 645 23.98 9.26 18.11
N TRP A 646 22.74 9.33 17.64
CA TRP A 646 22.38 10.04 16.43
C TRP A 646 21.93 11.46 16.81
N CYS A 647 22.50 12.48 16.15
CA CYS A 647 22.35 13.88 16.50
C CYS A 647 21.83 14.68 15.30
N LEU A 648 20.85 15.54 15.54
CA LEU A 648 20.28 16.48 14.58
C LEU A 648 20.39 17.90 15.12
N VAL A 649 20.84 18.84 14.29
CA VAL A 649 20.94 20.26 14.69
C VAL A 649 19.64 20.99 14.40
N THR A 650 18.96 21.44 15.45
CA THR A 650 17.63 22.06 15.33
C THR A 650 17.67 23.60 15.34
N GLY A 651 18.72 24.20 15.89
CA GLY A 651 18.95 25.64 15.89
C GLY A 651 20.27 26.04 16.58
N GLY A 652 20.69 27.29 16.34
CA GLY A 652 21.95 27.83 16.83
C GLY A 652 23.15 27.46 15.96
N ASP A 653 24.36 27.72 16.46
CA ASP A 653 25.63 27.39 15.81
C ASP A 653 26.30 26.19 16.51
N ALA A 654 26.79 25.24 15.73
CA ALA A 654 27.53 24.11 16.28
C ALA A 654 28.71 23.76 15.37
N GLU A 655 29.82 23.33 15.96
CA GLU A 655 30.99 22.81 15.27
C GLU A 655 31.35 21.43 15.83
N ILE A 656 31.50 20.43 14.96
CA ILE A 656 32.03 19.10 15.32
C ILE A 656 33.46 18.97 14.81
N ASN A 657 34.41 18.64 15.69
CA ASN A 657 35.83 18.59 15.35
C ASN A 657 36.35 19.87 14.65
N GLY A 658 35.79 21.04 14.99
CA GLY A 658 36.11 22.34 14.37
C GLY A 658 35.54 22.55 12.96
N LYS A 659 34.63 21.68 12.48
CA LYS A 659 33.86 21.86 11.25
C LYS A 659 32.44 22.31 11.58
N THR A 660 31.93 23.32 10.88
CA THR A 660 30.56 23.81 11.04
C THR A 660 29.55 22.69 10.79
N MET A 661 28.61 22.55 11.71
CA MET A 661 27.42 21.73 11.55
C MET A 661 26.29 22.60 11.02
N TYR A 662 25.50 22.08 10.08
CA TYR A 662 24.39 22.81 9.48
C TYR A 662 23.06 22.39 10.08
N ARG A 663 22.15 23.37 10.15
CA ARG A 663 20.79 23.14 10.61
C ARG A 663 20.10 22.13 9.69
N TYR A 664 19.33 21.22 10.27
CA TYR A 664 18.60 20.15 9.57
C TYR A 664 19.48 19.04 8.98
N GLU A 665 20.80 19.10 9.18
CA GLU A 665 21.70 17.98 8.94
C GLU A 665 21.83 17.09 10.17
N ASP A 666 22.33 15.88 9.93
CA ASP A 666 22.45 14.83 10.92
C ASP A 666 23.89 14.29 11.03
N TYR A 667 24.27 13.89 12.24
CA TYR A 667 25.63 13.55 12.66
C TYR A 667 25.61 12.38 13.65
N GLY A 668 26.78 11.81 13.98
CA GLY A 668 26.83 10.69 14.94
C GLY A 668 26.54 9.37 14.26
N ALA A 669 25.83 8.49 14.97
CA ALA A 669 25.42 7.16 14.52
C ALA A 669 24.24 7.20 13.53
N LYS A 670 24.50 7.73 12.33
CA LYS A 670 23.50 7.94 11.28
C LYS A 670 22.97 6.60 10.75
N PRO A 671 21.65 6.41 10.64
CA PRO A 671 21.10 5.23 9.99
C PRO A 671 21.61 5.09 8.56
N PHE A 672 22.18 3.93 8.24
CA PHE A 672 22.71 3.55 6.92
C PHE A 672 23.85 4.41 6.35
N ALA A 673 24.50 5.22 7.19
CA ALA A 673 25.61 6.07 6.76
C ALA A 673 26.80 5.94 7.74
N PRO A 674 28.02 6.33 7.31
CA PRO A 674 29.17 6.33 8.19
C PRO A 674 28.97 7.22 9.42
N THR A 675 29.50 6.78 10.55
CA THR A 675 29.44 7.51 11.82
C THR A 675 30.42 8.69 11.82
N GLU A 676 29.99 9.84 12.31
CA GLU A 676 30.85 10.98 12.62
C GLU A 676 30.83 11.25 14.14
N ILE A 677 31.97 11.15 14.81
CA ILE A 677 32.09 11.30 16.27
C ILE A 677 33.04 12.43 16.65
N GLY A 678 32.95 12.89 17.89
CA GLY A 678 33.86 13.87 18.47
C GLY A 678 33.15 14.99 19.22
N PRO A 679 33.90 15.98 19.73
CA PRO A 679 33.33 17.08 20.47
C PRO A 679 32.54 18.02 19.56
N ILE A 680 31.28 18.23 19.91
CA ILE A 680 30.45 19.34 19.44
C ILE A 680 30.72 20.53 20.37
N THR A 681 31.00 21.70 19.78
CA THR A 681 31.20 22.97 20.48
C THR A 681 30.33 24.06 19.87
N THR A 682 30.02 25.11 20.62
CA THR A 682 29.18 26.23 20.15
C THR A 682 29.71 27.56 20.68
N LYS A 683 29.61 28.62 19.86
CA LYS A 683 30.06 29.98 20.21
C LYS A 683 28.89 30.88 20.63
N GLU A 684 27.67 30.66 20.14
CA GLU A 684 26.50 31.48 20.45
C GLU A 684 25.39 30.66 21.16
N GLY A 685 25.57 29.35 21.24
CA GLY A 685 24.64 28.39 21.81
C GLY A 685 23.87 27.62 20.73
N CYS A 686 23.53 26.36 21.00
CA CYS A 686 22.77 25.52 20.07
C CYS A 686 21.80 24.56 20.74
N THR A 687 20.83 24.09 19.95
CA THR A 687 19.88 23.04 20.35
C THR A 687 20.05 21.82 19.46
N LEU A 688 20.41 20.71 20.10
CA LEU A 688 20.56 19.41 19.48
C LEU A 688 19.36 18.52 19.81
N LEU A 689 18.97 17.71 18.86
CA LEU A 689 17.99 16.63 19.03
C LEU A 689 18.76 15.30 18.93
N LEU A 690 18.73 14.52 19.99
CA LEU A 690 19.54 13.33 20.17
C LEU A 690 18.66 12.08 20.23
N PHE A 691 19.16 10.99 19.65
CA PHE A 691 18.56 9.67 19.71
C PHE A 691 19.62 8.64 20.09
N ASP A 692 19.27 7.71 21.00
CA ASP A 692 20.08 6.52 21.23
C ASP A 692 20.02 5.60 20.00
N ALA A 693 21.17 5.28 19.42
CA ALA A 693 21.28 4.56 18.15
C ALA A 693 20.63 3.16 18.22
N ARG A 694 20.73 2.47 19.36
CA ARG A 694 20.14 1.13 19.54
C ARG A 694 18.62 1.17 19.69
N ARG A 695 18.09 2.18 20.37
CA ARG A 695 16.63 2.42 20.43
C ARG A 695 16.10 2.82 19.06
N MET A 696 16.83 3.66 18.35
CA MET A 696 16.47 4.09 17.00
C MET A 696 16.43 2.91 16.02
N ASP A 697 17.44 2.04 16.03
CA ASP A 697 17.48 0.88 15.13
C ASP A 697 16.37 -0.12 15.41
N ARG A 698 16.06 -0.38 16.69
CA ARG A 698 14.89 -1.19 17.08
C ARG A 698 13.58 -0.56 16.60
N LEU A 699 13.41 0.75 16.77
CA LEU A 699 12.21 1.45 16.30
C LEU A 699 12.08 1.37 14.78
N ARG A 700 13.19 1.54 14.05
CA ARG A 700 13.26 1.43 12.59
C ARG A 700 12.76 0.07 12.10
N LEU A 701 13.24 -1.02 12.68
CA LEU A 701 12.82 -2.38 12.29
C LEU A 701 11.35 -2.68 12.63
N GLN A 702 10.75 -1.97 13.60
CA GLN A 702 9.34 -2.13 13.97
C GLN A 702 8.39 -1.16 13.25
N THR A 703 8.94 -0.27 12.42
CA THR A 703 8.21 0.83 11.78
C THR A 703 8.60 0.90 10.31
N PRO A 704 7.90 0.17 9.42
CA PRO A 704 8.21 0.13 7.98
C PRO A 704 8.40 1.52 7.36
N GLN A 705 7.49 2.47 7.64
CA GLN A 705 7.61 3.85 7.16
C GLN A 705 8.95 4.51 7.50
N LEU A 706 9.43 4.30 8.74
CA LEU A 706 10.69 4.86 9.20
C LEU A 706 11.89 4.19 8.51
N ASN A 707 11.83 2.88 8.33
CA ASN A 707 12.88 2.13 7.61
C ASN A 707 12.98 2.62 6.16
N TYR A 708 11.85 2.68 5.47
CA TYR A 708 11.78 3.11 4.07
C TYR A 708 12.29 4.55 3.88
N LEU A 709 11.76 5.52 4.64
CA LEU A 709 12.08 6.93 4.45
C LEU A 709 13.56 7.24 4.74
N LEU A 710 14.16 6.60 5.76
CA LEU A 710 15.59 6.78 6.04
C LEU A 710 16.46 6.19 4.92
N ARG A 711 16.09 5.04 4.36
CA ARG A 711 16.79 4.49 3.18
C ARG A 711 16.63 5.40 1.97
N LYS A 712 15.42 5.90 1.71
CA LYS A 712 15.17 6.84 0.61
C LYS A 712 16.02 8.11 0.74
N LEU A 713 16.08 8.69 1.93
CA LEU A 713 16.92 9.86 2.22
C LEU A 713 18.39 9.59 1.88
N ARG A 714 18.97 8.47 2.36
CA ARG A 714 20.38 8.14 2.07
C ARG A 714 20.63 7.84 0.60
N ALA A 715 19.66 7.25 -0.09
CA ALA A 715 19.75 7.07 -1.53
C ALA A 715 19.78 8.42 -2.26
N GLN A 716 19.04 9.44 -1.79
CA GLN A 716 19.09 10.79 -2.38
C GLN A 716 20.41 11.52 -2.11
N GLU A 717 21.04 11.31 -0.95
CA GLU A 717 22.37 11.86 -0.62
C GLU A 717 23.49 11.23 -1.46
N SER A 718 23.31 10.01 -1.95
CA SER A 718 24.29 9.29 -2.77
C SER A 718 23.61 8.42 -3.84
N PRO A 719 22.98 9.02 -4.88
CA PRO A 719 22.12 8.30 -5.85
C PRO A 719 22.83 7.18 -6.61
N ASP A 720 24.13 7.34 -6.82
CA ASP A 720 24.93 6.39 -7.58
C ASP A 720 25.46 5.22 -6.74
N ASN A 721 25.48 5.34 -5.41
CA ASN A 721 26.22 4.43 -4.56
C ASN A 721 25.58 4.27 -3.17
N TYR A 722 24.53 3.44 -3.09
CA TYR A 722 23.96 2.98 -1.83
C TYR A 722 23.86 1.44 -1.79
N PRO A 723 24.11 0.78 -0.63
CA PRO A 723 24.24 -0.68 -0.55
C PRO A 723 23.02 -1.51 -0.97
N TRP A 724 21.82 -0.91 -0.90
CA TRP A 724 20.56 -1.57 -1.25
C TRP A 724 20.07 -1.22 -2.66
N LYS A 725 20.91 -0.65 -3.54
CA LYS A 725 20.57 -0.43 -4.94
C LYS A 725 20.56 -1.76 -5.68
N LEU A 726 19.45 -2.10 -6.34
CA LEU A 726 19.38 -3.30 -7.17
C LEU A 726 20.15 -3.07 -8.49
N GLY A 727 21.13 -3.92 -8.78
CA GLY A 727 21.81 -3.93 -10.08
C GLY A 727 20.93 -4.53 -11.19
N SER A 728 21.48 -4.72 -12.39
CA SER A 728 20.79 -5.51 -13.43
C SER A 728 20.52 -6.93 -12.95
N VAL A 729 19.37 -7.48 -13.33
CA VAL A 729 18.93 -8.82 -12.91
C VAL A 729 18.84 -9.77 -14.10
N ASN A 730 18.94 -11.07 -13.83
CA ASN A 730 18.72 -12.12 -14.84
C ASN A 730 17.22 -12.42 -14.94
N ILE A 731 16.70 -12.50 -16.15
CA ILE A 731 15.28 -12.75 -16.44
C ILE A 731 14.95 -14.24 -16.25
N SER A 732 15.86 -15.13 -16.64
CA SER A 732 15.61 -16.58 -16.79
C SER A 732 15.77 -17.41 -15.51
N ASN A 733 16.44 -16.89 -14.47
CA ASN A 733 16.80 -17.67 -13.27
C ASN A 733 15.77 -17.57 -12.17
#